data_AF-A0A7C4I9A8-F1
#
_entry.id   AF-A0A7C4I9A8-F1
#
_cell.length_a   1.000
_cell.length_b   1.000
_cell.length_c   1.000
_cell.angle_alpha   90.00
_cell.angle_beta   90.00
_cell.angle_gamma   90.00
#
_symmetry.space_group_name_H-M   'P 1'
#
loop_
_entity.id
_entity.type
_entity.pdbx_description
1 polymer ?
#
loop_
_entity_poly.entity_id
_entity_poly.type
_entity_poly.pdbx_seq_one_letter_code
_entity_poly.pdbx_strand_id
1 'polypeptide(L)'
;MRKFNSIAAWLLGAACALLLTAAPARAAILDEIEVLRVRDDAVVRIKFSLRVQYLRHTLIGDDAANVFVQFGGPPTDTTTDEQLRIPETQAFPGVTVIYPLQVANPPFRIVVRFSRPTKFTVRAAGPNAIDLVVPGAGPQVTAARARFVPVPGAEAQRFAIRLQTFADRAMEGQRPVPAEFQDYTVFTSQSRIDSRTRYELLLGYFATAEDAERARRRLASRFPDATVVDLQQRREEVLTAAAAAPSAPPPAPTTPAVPAPVPVPAVPPAPAPAAPPAVAAAPPPAAADVEAQAAQLLQKARAALDANNAEAAIEALNQLLTLPPNKSTEPAQELIGVARERNGEIAKARSEYTLYLKLFPQGEGAERVRQRLAKLEAAPAAERAAARERPALKTLTGTFSQYYFGGKTRIDNVFNTPTTVDRSTFTATDQSLLVSSIDLNGRYRGADAEQRVVFRDSYNLSFLEERGSFNRLNAAYYDYRGLTNALSARLGRQTGLSGGLPGRFDGGIVGYGFTPSVRLNAVGGVPVEFTNIDSKRRFVGANLDMSGVFERWYGNVFGIRQTVDGILDREAVGAEVRYLDPQTTMYAVVDYDTSFKALNAASLQGSWTSAGRTSVNLLWDRRRAPTLGTLNAVFGQPTTSIRDLLATMSEDEIRQLAKTITAVATQGLVGLTTPLNEHWQFGADARLVKVGALPEVVVNGVTMPAQPATGNVISYSLQSIGSNLYSSRDSSVFTVMLVNGPTYDSWLLTYNNVTGLFERWSFEPSLRYYHQRDATDVKLARVSPSLRLSWRPTQASVLELDYLLERTRTTAPTMSDTTTRHFLSIGYRLDL
;
A
#
# COMPACT_ATOMS: atom_id res chain seq x y z
N MET A 1 48.49 17.54 26.76
CA MET A 1 47.32 18.25 26.20
C MET A 1 47.14 18.10 24.68
N ARG A 2 48.19 18.06 23.83
CA ARG A 2 48.03 17.86 22.37
C ARG A 2 47.67 16.43 21.89
N LYS A 3 47.93 15.39 22.69
CA LYS A 3 47.55 13.99 22.36
C LYS A 3 46.07 13.65 22.63
N PHE A 4 45.34 14.48 23.37
CA PHE A 4 43.92 14.27 23.67
C PHE A 4 43.00 14.77 22.55
N ASN A 5 43.37 15.83 21.82
CA ASN A 5 42.55 16.37 20.73
C ASN A 5 42.54 15.48 19.47
N SER A 6 43.60 14.70 19.21
CA SER A 6 43.61 13.72 18.11
C SER A 6 42.75 12.50 18.42
N ILE A 7 42.69 12.08 19.69
CA ILE A 7 41.80 11.01 20.17
C ILE A 7 40.36 11.53 20.18
N ALA A 8 40.10 12.80 20.49
CA ALA A 8 38.78 13.40 20.39
C ALA A 8 38.27 13.51 18.95
N ALA A 9 39.13 13.78 17.96
CA ALA A 9 38.75 13.74 16.54
C ALA A 9 38.52 12.31 16.02
N TRP A 10 39.31 11.34 16.49
CA TRP A 10 39.08 9.92 16.25
C TRP A 10 37.84 9.40 16.96
N LEU A 11 37.52 9.89 18.17
CA LEU A 11 36.30 9.57 18.90
C LEU A 11 35.10 10.36 18.39
N LEU A 12 35.24 11.51 17.73
CA LEU A 12 34.13 12.16 17.02
C LEU A 12 33.87 11.47 15.68
N GLY A 13 34.90 11.05 14.96
CA GLY A 13 34.76 10.22 13.76
C GLY A 13 34.23 8.83 14.09
N ALA A 14 34.72 8.23 15.18
CA ALA A 14 34.27 6.94 15.68
C ALA A 14 32.96 7.04 16.45
N ALA A 15 32.59 8.15 17.10
CA ALA A 15 31.25 8.35 17.69
C ALA A 15 30.24 8.78 16.64
N CYS A 16 30.62 9.48 15.57
CA CYS A 16 29.77 9.58 14.38
C CYS A 16 29.63 8.20 13.72
N ALA A 17 30.68 7.38 13.67
CA ALA A 17 30.62 6.00 13.21
C ALA A 17 29.89 5.05 14.18
N LEU A 18 29.92 5.30 15.51
CA LEU A 18 29.31 4.48 16.58
C LEU A 18 27.87 4.90 16.89
N LEU A 19 27.52 6.17 16.67
CA LEU A 19 26.15 6.65 16.50
C LEU A 19 25.58 6.21 15.14
N LEU A 20 26.44 5.85 14.18
CA LEU A 20 26.11 5.08 12.97
C LEU A 20 26.24 3.55 13.17
N THR A 21 26.72 3.04 14.32
CA THR A 21 26.76 1.59 14.63
C THR A 21 25.62 1.14 15.53
N ALA A 22 24.54 1.92 15.63
CA ALA A 22 23.24 1.27 15.76
C ALA A 22 23.09 0.44 14.48
N ALA A 23 23.41 -0.86 14.55
CA ALA A 23 23.14 -1.78 13.45
C ALA A 23 21.71 -1.46 13.01
N PRO A 24 21.50 -0.98 11.76
CA PRO A 24 20.19 -0.51 11.37
C PRO A 24 19.20 -1.62 11.70
N ALA A 25 18.08 -1.28 12.33
CA ALA A 25 17.02 -2.22 12.58
C ALA A 25 16.46 -2.68 11.21
N ARG A 26 17.11 -3.68 10.62
CA ARG A 26 16.81 -4.35 9.35
C ARG A 26 15.42 -4.98 9.47
N ALA A 27 14.42 -4.31 8.91
CA ALA A 27 13.02 -4.69 8.89
C ALA A 27 12.54 -4.73 7.44
N ALA A 28 11.62 -5.64 7.12
CA ALA A 28 10.94 -5.66 5.82
C ALA A 28 10.27 -4.30 5.59
N ILE A 29 10.50 -3.67 4.44
CA ILE A 29 10.06 -2.32 4.04
C ILE A 29 8.66 -2.31 3.44
N LEU A 30 8.32 -3.27 2.59
CA LEU A 30 6.99 -3.46 2.02
C LEU A 30 6.08 -4.12 3.06
N ASP A 31 4.89 -3.54 3.27
CA ASP A 31 3.92 -4.06 4.24
C ASP A 31 2.68 -4.66 3.57
N GLU A 32 2.04 -3.93 2.67
CA GLU A 32 0.79 -4.40 2.03
C GLU A 32 0.62 -3.77 0.66
N ILE A 33 -0.02 -4.52 -0.25
CA ILE A 33 -0.50 -3.98 -1.52
C ILE A 33 -2.00 -4.26 -1.64
N GLU A 34 -2.79 -3.26 -1.98
CA GLU A 34 -4.25 -3.38 -2.16
C GLU A 34 -4.74 -2.59 -3.37
N VAL A 35 -5.82 -3.04 -4.02
CA VAL A 35 -6.50 -2.28 -5.08
C VAL A 35 -7.81 -1.72 -4.52
N LEU A 36 -7.94 -0.40 -4.61
CA LEU A 36 -9.06 0.40 -4.12
C LEU A 36 -9.79 1.04 -5.29
N ARG A 37 -11.12 1.08 -5.25
CA ARG A 37 -11.91 1.91 -6.17
C ARG A 37 -11.93 3.32 -5.60
N VAL A 38 -11.48 4.30 -6.38
CA VAL A 38 -11.57 5.72 -6.02
C VAL A 38 -12.27 6.43 -7.15
N ARG A 39 -13.59 6.65 -6.99
CA ARG A 39 -14.47 7.21 -8.03
C ARG A 39 -14.44 6.35 -9.31
N ASP A 40 -13.98 6.94 -10.42
CA ASP A 40 -13.84 6.30 -11.73
C ASP A 40 -12.46 5.69 -11.95
N ASP A 41 -11.54 5.79 -10.98
CA ASP A 41 -10.18 5.29 -11.09
C ASP A 41 -9.95 4.05 -10.23
N ALA A 42 -9.01 3.21 -10.66
CA ALA A 42 -8.45 2.15 -9.84
C ALA A 42 -7.17 2.66 -9.18
N VAL A 43 -7.02 2.43 -7.87
CA VAL A 43 -5.85 2.85 -7.12
C VAL A 43 -5.18 1.64 -6.50
N VAL A 44 -3.96 1.34 -6.95
CA VAL A 44 -3.10 0.33 -6.31
C VAL A 44 -2.30 1.02 -5.23
N ARG A 45 -2.63 0.75 -3.98
CA ARG A 45 -1.95 1.32 -2.82
C ARG A 45 -0.86 0.38 -2.34
N ILE A 46 0.36 0.89 -2.29
CA ILE A 46 1.54 0.24 -1.73
C ILE A 46 1.77 0.84 -0.35
N LYS A 47 1.63 0.03 0.71
CA LYS A 47 1.93 0.40 2.09
C LYS A 47 3.30 -0.10 2.49
N PHE A 48 4.00 0.72 3.24
CA PHE A 48 5.32 0.45 3.78
C PHE A 48 5.24 0.27 5.29
N SER A 49 6.15 -0.53 5.84
CA SER A 49 6.34 -0.73 7.28
C SER A 49 7.08 0.43 7.96
N LEU A 50 7.62 1.34 7.14
CA LEU A 50 8.33 2.55 7.53
C LEU A 50 7.60 3.76 6.95
N ARG A 51 7.88 4.94 7.50
CA ARG A 51 7.45 6.17 6.85
C ARG A 51 8.17 6.33 5.52
N VAL A 52 7.45 6.65 4.46
CA VAL A 52 7.95 6.81 3.10
C VAL A 52 7.75 8.24 2.63
N GLN A 53 8.77 8.77 1.99
CA GLN A 53 8.71 10.00 1.22
C GLN A 53 8.83 9.64 -0.25
N TYR A 54 7.75 9.81 -1.00
CA TYR A 54 7.79 9.75 -2.46
C TYR A 54 8.61 10.93 -2.99
N LEU A 55 9.54 10.64 -3.90
CA LEU A 55 10.42 11.65 -4.50
C LEU A 55 10.12 11.86 -5.98
N ARG A 56 9.93 10.78 -6.73
CA ARG A 56 9.69 10.78 -8.19
C ARG A 56 9.44 9.36 -8.71
N HIS A 57 9.11 9.24 -9.99
CA HIS A 57 9.12 7.96 -10.69
C HIS A 57 9.55 8.14 -12.17
N THR A 58 9.92 7.05 -12.82
CA THR A 58 10.21 6.98 -14.25
C THR A 58 9.45 5.82 -14.83
N LEU A 59 8.69 6.04 -15.91
CA LEU A 59 8.03 4.96 -16.63
C LEU A 59 9.07 4.15 -17.43
N ILE A 60 8.89 2.84 -17.50
CA ILE A 60 9.66 1.91 -18.34
C ILE A 60 8.64 1.25 -19.26
N GLY A 61 8.60 1.66 -20.53
CA GLY A 61 7.53 1.26 -21.44
C GLY A 61 6.14 1.71 -20.96
N ASP A 62 5.12 0.91 -21.30
CA ASP A 62 3.71 1.19 -20.98
C ASP A 62 3.17 0.40 -19.79
N ASP A 63 3.98 -0.43 -19.14
CA ASP A 63 3.55 -1.36 -18.10
C ASP A 63 4.42 -1.33 -16.83
N ALA A 64 5.53 -0.59 -16.78
CA ALA A 64 6.40 -0.58 -15.62
C ALA A 64 6.86 0.83 -15.22
N ALA A 65 7.31 0.97 -13.97
CA ALA A 65 7.96 2.17 -13.47
C ALA A 65 9.01 1.88 -12.41
N ASN A 66 10.06 2.69 -12.38
CA ASN A 66 10.91 2.84 -11.21
C ASN A 66 10.37 3.99 -10.36
N VAL A 67 9.96 3.71 -9.14
CA VAL A 67 9.53 4.71 -8.14
C VAL A 67 10.69 4.95 -7.18
N PHE A 68 11.07 6.21 -7.01
CA PHE A 68 12.15 6.59 -6.11
C PHE A 68 11.58 7.21 -4.84
N VAL A 69 12.06 6.73 -3.71
CA VAL A 69 11.54 7.07 -2.38
C VAL A 69 12.68 7.29 -1.39
N GLN A 70 12.35 7.85 -0.24
CA GLN A 70 13.21 7.87 0.93
C GLN A 70 12.41 7.37 2.13
N PHE A 71 13.03 6.57 2.99
CA PHE A 71 12.39 6.14 4.23
C PHE A 71 12.80 7.06 5.37
N GLY A 72 11.87 7.31 6.29
CA GLY A 72 12.12 8.07 7.51
C GLY A 72 12.82 7.20 8.55
N GLY A 73 13.99 7.64 9.02
CA GLY A 73 14.85 6.91 9.97
C GLY A 73 16.27 6.76 9.44
N PRO A 74 17.21 6.21 10.24
CA PRO A 74 18.54 5.89 9.75
C PRO A 74 18.43 4.88 8.59
N PRO A 75 19.27 5.02 7.54
CA PRO A 75 19.23 4.16 6.37
C PRO A 75 19.40 2.69 6.79
N THR A 76 18.40 1.86 6.52
CA THR A 76 18.47 0.42 6.74
C THR A 76 19.12 -0.25 5.53
N ASP A 77 20.24 -0.92 5.73
CA ASP A 77 20.71 -1.94 4.80
C ASP A 77 19.57 -2.94 4.60
N THR A 78 18.99 -2.95 3.41
CA THR A 78 18.10 -4.02 3.01
C THR A 78 18.94 -5.21 2.61
N THR A 79 18.71 -6.32 3.31
CA THR A 79 19.43 -7.59 3.17
C THR A 79 18.63 -8.63 2.39
N THR A 80 17.49 -8.24 1.83
CA THR A 80 16.65 -9.11 1.01
C THR A 80 15.88 -8.29 -0.02
N ASP A 81 15.70 -8.86 -1.20
CA ASP A 81 14.66 -8.48 -2.14
C ASP A 81 13.28 -8.70 -1.49
N GLU A 82 12.42 -7.69 -1.54
CA GLU A 82 11.04 -7.80 -1.09
C GLU A 82 10.10 -7.63 -2.27
N GLN A 83 9.05 -8.45 -2.34
CA GLN A 83 8.06 -8.35 -3.40
C GLN A 83 6.65 -8.50 -2.85
N LEU A 84 5.74 -7.67 -3.35
CA LEU A 84 4.30 -7.85 -3.19
C LEU A 84 3.66 -8.00 -4.57
N ARG A 85 2.72 -8.93 -4.69
CA ARG A 85 2.03 -9.22 -5.96
C ARG A 85 0.52 -9.19 -5.79
N ILE A 86 -0.14 -8.56 -6.75
CA ILE A 86 -1.55 -8.72 -7.06
C ILE A 86 -1.62 -9.58 -8.33
N PRO A 87 -2.26 -10.77 -8.29
CA PRO A 87 -2.41 -11.59 -9.49
C PRO A 87 -3.29 -10.88 -10.53
N GLU A 88 -3.09 -11.24 -11.79
CA GLU A 88 -3.94 -10.74 -12.88
C GLU A 88 -5.35 -11.31 -12.78
N THR A 89 -6.33 -10.49 -13.17
CA THR A 89 -7.73 -10.90 -13.35
C THR A 89 -8.21 -10.43 -14.73
N GLN A 90 -9.33 -10.96 -15.22
CA GLN A 90 -9.94 -10.44 -16.44
C GLN A 90 -10.18 -8.91 -16.39
N ALA A 91 -10.63 -8.42 -15.23
CA ALA A 91 -11.02 -7.02 -15.05
C ALA A 91 -9.84 -6.08 -14.78
N PHE A 92 -8.79 -6.54 -14.10
CA PHE A 92 -7.68 -5.69 -13.67
C PHE A 92 -6.32 -6.38 -13.89
N PRO A 93 -5.32 -5.67 -14.47
CA PRO A 93 -3.98 -6.22 -14.69
C PRO A 93 -3.32 -6.67 -13.38
N GLY A 94 -2.50 -7.71 -13.44
CA GLY A 94 -1.68 -8.12 -12.31
C GLY A 94 -0.64 -7.05 -12.01
N VAL A 95 -0.28 -6.85 -10.75
CA VAL A 95 0.71 -5.84 -10.34
C VAL A 95 1.77 -6.49 -9.49
N THR A 96 3.03 -6.25 -9.82
CA THR A 96 4.18 -6.71 -9.04
C THR A 96 4.95 -5.49 -8.57
N VAL A 97 5.16 -5.39 -7.26
CA VAL A 97 5.94 -4.33 -6.62
C VAL A 97 7.15 -4.97 -5.99
N ILE A 98 8.34 -4.56 -6.41
CA ILE A 98 9.61 -5.11 -5.97
C ILE A 98 10.39 -3.98 -5.31
N TYR A 99 10.74 -4.16 -4.05
CA TYR A 99 11.77 -3.39 -3.40
C TYR A 99 13.06 -4.22 -3.50
N PRO A 100 13.93 -3.94 -4.48
CA PRO A 100 15.10 -4.74 -4.68
C PRO A 100 16.09 -4.51 -3.54
N LEU A 101 17.01 -5.46 -3.35
CA LEU A 101 18.22 -5.28 -2.58
C LEU A 101 18.85 -3.96 -3.04
N GLN A 102 19.40 -3.14 -2.17
CA GLN A 102 20.14 -1.96 -2.59
C GLN A 102 20.96 -1.49 -1.42
N VAL A 103 22.18 -1.05 -1.73
CA VAL A 103 23.09 -0.45 -0.75
C VAL A 103 22.40 0.80 -0.19
N ALA A 104 22.44 0.98 1.12
CA ALA A 104 21.64 1.97 1.85
C ALA A 104 22.07 3.44 1.63
N ASN A 105 21.99 3.89 0.37
CA ASN A 105 22.20 5.26 -0.03
C ASN A 105 20.91 5.75 -0.74
N PRO A 106 20.05 6.51 -0.05
CA PRO A 106 18.87 7.09 -0.67
C PRO A 106 19.26 8.00 -1.86
N PRO A 107 18.38 8.16 -2.86
CA PRO A 107 17.01 7.65 -2.90
C PRO A 107 16.94 6.14 -3.20
N PHE A 108 16.03 5.46 -2.52
CA PHE A 108 15.74 4.04 -2.70
C PHE A 108 14.82 3.84 -3.91
N ARG A 109 15.08 2.79 -4.70
CA ARG A 109 14.27 2.42 -5.86
C ARG A 109 13.25 1.35 -5.49
N ILE A 110 12.05 1.44 -6.05
CA ILE A 110 11.00 0.42 -6.05
C ILE A 110 10.63 0.19 -7.51
N VAL A 111 10.58 -1.06 -7.95
CA VAL A 111 10.17 -1.43 -9.30
C VAL A 111 8.71 -1.86 -9.27
N VAL A 112 7.90 -1.24 -10.11
CA VAL A 112 6.49 -1.57 -10.31
C VAL A 112 6.32 -2.13 -11.71
N ARG A 113 5.59 -3.23 -11.85
CA ARG A 113 5.28 -3.83 -13.14
C ARG A 113 3.84 -4.35 -13.19
N PHE A 114 3.10 -3.93 -14.20
CA PHE A 114 1.81 -4.47 -14.59
C PHE A 114 2.00 -5.69 -15.51
N SER A 115 1.08 -6.66 -15.47
CA SER A 115 1.18 -7.87 -16.30
C SER A 115 0.84 -7.64 -17.77
N ARG A 116 0.21 -6.49 -18.09
CA ARG A 116 -0.13 -6.02 -19.44
C ARG A 116 0.01 -4.49 -19.51
N PRO A 117 0.20 -3.91 -20.72
CA PRO A 117 0.27 -2.46 -20.92
C PRO A 117 -0.87 -1.72 -20.22
N THR A 118 -0.53 -0.82 -19.30
CA THR A 118 -1.46 -0.14 -18.40
C THR A 118 -0.98 1.29 -18.18
N LYS A 119 -1.77 2.29 -18.56
CA LYS A 119 -1.45 3.70 -18.26
C LYS A 119 -1.71 3.98 -16.78
N PHE A 120 -0.70 4.45 -16.06
CA PHE A 120 -0.83 4.84 -14.66
C PHE A 120 0.01 6.06 -14.31
N THR A 121 -0.32 6.69 -13.18
CA THR A 121 0.51 7.71 -12.53
C THR A 121 0.87 7.27 -11.11
N VAL A 122 1.98 7.78 -10.58
CA VAL A 122 2.42 7.49 -9.21
C VAL A 122 2.34 8.75 -8.36
N ARG A 123 1.75 8.63 -7.17
CA ARG A 123 1.61 9.76 -6.23
C ARG A 123 1.80 9.33 -4.78
N ALA A 124 2.19 10.28 -3.92
CA ALA A 124 2.19 10.05 -2.48
C ALA A 124 0.75 9.81 -1.98
N ALA A 125 0.55 8.86 -1.08
CA ALA A 125 -0.77 8.46 -0.56
C ALA A 125 -0.93 8.59 0.96
N GLY A 126 0.17 8.82 1.68
CA GLY A 126 0.19 8.97 3.13
C GLY A 126 1.62 8.92 3.69
N PRO A 127 1.78 8.82 5.02
CA PRO A 127 3.08 8.86 5.68
C PRO A 127 3.93 7.64 5.35
N ASN A 128 3.29 6.55 4.94
CA ASN A 128 3.84 5.22 4.73
C ASN A 128 3.17 4.55 3.51
N ALA A 129 2.67 5.33 2.54
CA ALA A 129 1.98 4.77 1.39
C ALA A 129 2.20 5.58 0.10
N ILE A 130 2.20 4.85 -1.02
CA ILE A 130 2.24 5.39 -2.39
C ILE A 130 1.08 4.76 -3.17
N ASP A 131 0.44 5.56 -4.02
CA ASP A 131 -0.67 5.13 -4.87
C ASP A 131 -0.21 5.09 -6.33
N LEU A 132 -0.53 4.00 -7.03
CA LEU A 132 -0.54 3.92 -8.48
C LEU A 132 -1.98 4.13 -8.95
N VAL A 133 -2.24 5.23 -9.65
CA VAL A 133 -3.58 5.58 -10.14
C VAL A 133 -3.69 5.11 -11.58
N VAL A 134 -4.65 4.24 -11.87
CA VAL A 134 -5.01 3.79 -13.21
C VAL A 134 -6.32 4.47 -13.60
N PRO A 135 -6.27 5.54 -14.42
CA PRO A 135 -7.45 6.34 -14.72
C PRO A 135 -8.53 5.55 -15.45
N GLY A 136 -9.81 5.77 -15.09
CA GLY A 136 -10.96 5.13 -15.75
C GLY A 136 -11.14 3.63 -15.45
N ALA A 137 -10.25 3.03 -14.66
CA ALA A 137 -10.33 1.62 -14.27
C ALA A 137 -11.17 1.39 -13.00
N GLY A 138 -11.73 2.42 -12.38
CA GLY A 138 -12.56 2.32 -11.17
C GLY A 138 -13.79 1.43 -11.32
N PRO A 139 -14.52 1.46 -12.45
CA PRO A 139 -15.58 0.50 -12.74
C PRO A 139 -15.09 -0.97 -12.75
N GLN A 140 -13.83 -1.21 -13.11
CA GLN A 140 -13.21 -2.54 -13.04
C GLN A 140 -12.90 -2.94 -11.59
N VAL A 141 -12.82 -1.96 -10.69
CA VAL A 141 -12.69 -2.14 -9.23
C VAL A 141 -14.06 -2.16 -8.52
N THR A 142 -15.18 -2.33 -9.26
CA THR A 142 -16.56 -2.41 -8.71
C THR A 142 -16.88 -3.75 -8.07
N ALA A 143 -15.96 -4.19 -7.22
CA ALA A 143 -16.18 -5.12 -6.12
C ALA A 143 -15.10 -4.80 -5.07
N ALA A 144 -15.03 -3.57 -4.57
CA ALA A 144 -13.92 -3.08 -3.75
C ALA A 144 -13.91 -3.70 -2.32
N ARG A 145 -13.45 -4.94 -2.21
CA ARG A 145 -12.01 -5.19 -2.10
C ARG A 145 -11.68 -6.17 -3.22
N ALA A 146 -10.67 -5.83 -4.01
CA ALA A 146 -10.17 -6.62 -5.14
C ALA A 146 -10.47 -8.11 -4.98
N ARG A 147 -11.28 -8.64 -5.90
CA ARG A 147 -11.36 -10.07 -6.13
C ARG A 147 -9.94 -10.49 -6.45
N PHE A 148 -9.31 -11.26 -5.57
CA PHE A 148 -8.40 -12.25 -6.13
C PHE A 148 -9.32 -13.24 -6.82
N VAL A 149 -9.01 -13.63 -8.02
CA VAL A 149 -9.20 -15.03 -8.37
C VAL A 149 -7.75 -15.54 -8.27
N PRO A 150 -7.47 -16.74 -7.75
CA PRO A 150 -6.24 -17.38 -8.19
C PRO A 150 -6.13 -17.22 -9.71
N VAL A 151 -4.94 -17.23 -10.30
CA VAL A 151 -4.88 -17.76 -11.66
C VAL A 151 -4.90 -19.27 -11.46
N PRO A 152 -6.03 -19.99 -11.49
CA PRO A 152 -5.97 -21.26 -12.15
C PRO A 152 -5.77 -20.92 -13.64
N GLY A 153 -4.97 -21.68 -14.35
CA GLY A 153 -5.32 -21.90 -15.76
C GLY A 153 -6.73 -22.47 -15.79
N ALA A 154 -7.76 -21.61 -15.87
CA ALA A 154 -9.16 -22.01 -16.00
C ALA A 154 -10.05 -20.85 -16.48
N GLU A 155 -9.63 -20.16 -17.53
CA GLU A 155 -10.58 -19.77 -18.59
C GLU A 155 -10.38 -20.56 -19.87
N ALA A 156 -9.34 -21.38 -19.94
CA ALA A 156 -9.20 -22.32 -21.04
C ALA A 156 -10.31 -23.39 -21.00
N GLN A 157 -10.96 -23.68 -19.85
CA GLN A 157 -11.74 -24.92 -19.63
C GLN A 157 -13.26 -24.85 -19.88
N ARG A 158 -13.75 -23.90 -20.69
CA ARG A 158 -15.20 -23.80 -20.94
C ARG A 158 -15.67 -24.73 -22.06
N PHE A 159 -14.90 -24.81 -23.14
CA PHE A 159 -15.26 -25.60 -24.29
C PHE A 159 -14.25 -26.74 -24.51
N ALA A 160 -14.76 -27.89 -24.92
CA ALA A 160 -13.95 -29.00 -25.45
C ALA A 160 -14.59 -29.51 -26.73
N ILE A 161 -13.81 -30.17 -27.57
CA ILE A 161 -14.30 -30.85 -28.76
C ILE A 161 -14.41 -32.34 -28.41
N ARG A 162 -15.63 -32.88 -28.38
CA ARG A 162 -15.82 -34.32 -28.30
C ARG A 162 -15.46 -34.92 -29.64
N LEU A 163 -14.34 -35.64 -29.69
CA LEU A 163 -13.80 -36.25 -30.91
C LEU A 163 -14.55 -37.52 -31.30
N GLN A 164 -14.89 -38.35 -30.32
CA GLN A 164 -15.58 -39.62 -30.55
C GLN A 164 -16.29 -40.09 -29.28
N THR A 165 -17.25 -40.99 -29.47
CA THR A 165 -17.96 -41.65 -28.37
C THR A 165 -17.95 -43.17 -28.57
N PHE A 166 -17.68 -43.94 -27.52
CA PHE A 166 -17.52 -45.39 -27.56
C PHE A 166 -18.16 -46.07 -26.34
N ALA A 167 -18.55 -47.34 -26.53
CA ALA A 167 -19.20 -48.15 -25.48
C ALA A 167 -18.20 -48.91 -24.59
N ASP A 168 -16.96 -49.11 -25.06
CA ASP A 168 -15.91 -49.84 -24.36
C ASP A 168 -14.60 -49.03 -24.36
N ARG A 169 -14.00 -48.84 -23.18
CA ARG A 169 -12.77 -48.09 -22.98
C ARG A 169 -11.56 -48.67 -23.72
N ALA A 170 -11.59 -49.96 -24.07
CA ALA A 170 -10.57 -50.59 -24.93
C ALA A 170 -10.52 -50.01 -26.36
N MET A 171 -11.52 -49.21 -26.77
CA MET A 171 -11.54 -48.50 -28.05
C MET A 171 -10.91 -47.10 -28.00
N GLU A 172 -10.38 -46.68 -26.85
CA GLU A 172 -9.63 -45.44 -26.66
C GLU A 172 -8.30 -45.51 -27.46
N GLY A 173 -8.13 -44.65 -28.47
CA GLY A 173 -6.88 -44.54 -29.26
C GLY A 173 -6.90 -45.12 -30.68
N GLN A 174 -8.02 -45.65 -31.19
CA GLN A 174 -8.10 -46.18 -32.57
C GLN A 174 -7.89 -45.14 -33.69
N ARG A 175 -7.98 -43.84 -33.37
CA ARG A 175 -7.60 -42.73 -34.26
C ARG A 175 -6.71 -41.75 -33.49
N PRO A 176 -5.40 -41.67 -33.81
CA PRO A 176 -4.51 -40.71 -33.14
C PRO A 176 -4.92 -39.28 -33.49
N VAL A 177 -4.83 -38.40 -32.50
CA VAL A 177 -5.05 -36.96 -32.67
C VAL A 177 -3.92 -36.39 -33.55
N PRO A 178 -4.23 -35.58 -34.59
CA PRO A 178 -3.21 -35.01 -35.47
C PRO A 178 -2.15 -34.21 -34.70
N ALA A 179 -0.91 -34.19 -35.22
CA ALA A 179 0.24 -33.55 -34.56
C ALA A 179 -0.02 -32.07 -34.22
N GLU A 180 -0.74 -31.35 -35.08
CA GLU A 180 -1.13 -29.94 -34.89
C GLU A 180 -2.06 -29.69 -33.67
N PHE A 181 -2.59 -30.74 -33.05
CA PHE A 181 -3.42 -30.66 -31.85
C PHE A 181 -2.78 -31.33 -30.61
N GLN A 182 -1.51 -31.73 -30.67
CA GLN A 182 -0.82 -32.37 -29.53
C GLN A 182 -0.61 -31.43 -28.34
N ASP A 183 -0.61 -30.11 -28.57
CA ASP A 183 -0.52 -29.10 -27.51
C ASP A 183 -1.83 -28.96 -26.71
N TYR A 184 -2.93 -29.60 -27.16
CA TYR A 184 -4.20 -29.66 -26.43
C TYR A 184 -4.32 -30.95 -25.61
N THR A 185 -4.91 -30.84 -24.42
CA THR A 185 -5.17 -31.98 -23.55
C THR A 185 -6.24 -32.89 -24.16
N VAL A 186 -5.92 -34.17 -24.28
CA VAL A 186 -6.88 -35.21 -24.65
C VAL A 186 -7.29 -35.96 -23.39
N PHE A 187 -8.58 -36.05 -23.11
CA PHE A 187 -9.09 -36.73 -21.91
C PHE A 187 -10.41 -37.44 -22.20
N THR A 188 -10.72 -38.47 -21.42
CA THR A 188 -11.95 -39.26 -21.59
C THR A 188 -12.93 -39.01 -20.45
N SER A 189 -14.18 -38.74 -20.79
CA SER A 189 -15.29 -38.57 -19.85
C SER A 189 -16.24 -39.76 -19.91
N GLN A 190 -16.75 -40.19 -18.77
CA GLN A 190 -17.72 -41.29 -18.66
C GLN A 190 -19.11 -40.72 -18.32
N SER A 191 -20.14 -41.18 -19.02
CA SER A 191 -21.53 -40.88 -18.69
C SER A 191 -22.36 -42.17 -18.67
N ARG A 192 -23.36 -42.24 -17.80
CA ARG A 192 -24.25 -43.40 -17.65
C ARG A 192 -25.65 -42.95 -18.05
N ILE A 193 -26.15 -43.45 -19.16
CA ILE A 193 -27.49 -43.14 -19.69
C ILE A 193 -28.19 -44.49 -19.89
N ASP A 194 -29.40 -44.66 -19.35
CA ASP A 194 -30.21 -45.88 -19.46
C ASP A 194 -29.47 -47.19 -19.09
N SER A 195 -28.76 -47.17 -17.97
CA SER A 195 -28.00 -48.32 -17.44
C SER A 195 -26.83 -48.81 -18.31
N ARG A 196 -26.47 -48.08 -19.38
CA ARG A 196 -25.28 -48.35 -20.21
C ARG A 196 -24.21 -47.28 -20.01
N THR A 197 -22.96 -47.71 -19.86
CA THR A 197 -21.81 -46.81 -19.71
C THR A 197 -21.33 -46.37 -21.09
N ARG A 198 -21.20 -45.06 -21.29
CA ARG A 198 -20.70 -44.47 -22.53
C ARG A 198 -19.47 -43.61 -22.23
N TYR A 199 -18.41 -43.77 -23.01
CA TYR A 199 -17.16 -43.03 -22.88
C TYR A 199 -17.00 -42.06 -24.05
N GLU A 200 -16.51 -40.86 -23.77
CA GLU A 200 -16.31 -39.81 -24.75
C GLU A 200 -14.87 -39.33 -24.70
N LEU A 201 -14.18 -39.34 -25.84
CA LEU A 201 -12.85 -38.74 -25.98
C LEU A 201 -13.00 -37.26 -26.30
N LEU A 202 -12.43 -36.40 -25.47
CA LEU A 202 -12.50 -34.95 -25.56
C LEU A 202 -11.11 -34.39 -25.82
N LEU A 203 -11.03 -33.43 -26.75
CA LEU A 203 -9.85 -32.62 -27.02
C LEU A 203 -10.12 -31.21 -26.49
N GLY A 204 -9.26 -30.71 -25.63
CA GLY A 204 -9.50 -29.46 -24.96
C GLY A 204 -8.34 -28.97 -24.10
N TYR A 205 -8.41 -27.79 -23.53
CA TYR A 205 -9.62 -26.97 -23.49
C TYR A 205 -9.50 -25.70 -24.33
N PHE A 206 -10.65 -25.16 -24.75
CA PHE A 206 -10.78 -23.94 -25.54
C PHE A 206 -11.49 -22.83 -24.74
N ALA A 207 -10.96 -21.61 -24.85
CA ALA A 207 -11.45 -20.45 -24.13
C ALA A 207 -12.78 -19.91 -24.67
N THR A 208 -13.01 -20.01 -25.99
CA THR A 208 -14.26 -19.57 -26.64
C THR A 208 -14.86 -20.66 -27.53
N ALA A 209 -16.18 -20.62 -27.73
CA ALA A 209 -16.89 -21.53 -28.62
C ALA A 209 -16.40 -21.39 -30.07
N GLU A 210 -16.01 -20.18 -30.46
CA GLU A 210 -15.48 -19.88 -31.79
C GLU A 210 -14.11 -20.50 -32.01
N ASP A 211 -13.23 -20.50 -31.01
CA ASP A 211 -11.92 -21.17 -31.08
C ASP A 211 -12.10 -22.69 -31.20
N ALA A 212 -13.00 -23.26 -30.39
CA ALA A 212 -13.34 -24.68 -30.44
C ALA A 212 -13.93 -25.07 -31.80
N GLU A 213 -14.81 -24.23 -32.37
CA GLU A 213 -15.41 -24.51 -33.68
C GLU A 213 -14.40 -24.37 -34.82
N ARG A 214 -13.46 -23.41 -34.76
CA ARG A 214 -12.36 -23.31 -35.72
C ARG A 214 -11.44 -24.53 -35.67
N ALA A 215 -11.13 -25.03 -34.47
CA ALA A 215 -10.36 -26.26 -34.32
C ALA A 215 -11.14 -27.51 -34.77
N ARG A 216 -12.44 -27.60 -34.47
CA ARG A 216 -13.33 -28.69 -34.90
C ARG A 216 -13.41 -28.80 -36.42
N ARG A 217 -13.49 -27.68 -37.15
CA ARG A 217 -13.51 -27.67 -38.62
C ARG A 217 -12.24 -28.26 -39.23
N ARG A 218 -11.09 -28.07 -38.58
CA ARG A 218 -9.81 -28.66 -39.01
C ARG A 218 -9.72 -30.15 -38.69
N LEU A 219 -10.36 -30.58 -37.60
CA LEU A 219 -10.48 -31.99 -37.22
C LEU A 219 -11.51 -32.78 -38.04
N ALA A 220 -12.40 -32.11 -38.77
CA ALA A 220 -13.55 -32.70 -39.45
C ALA A 220 -13.19 -33.78 -40.50
N SER A 221 -11.99 -33.71 -41.10
CA SER A 221 -11.52 -34.72 -42.05
C SER A 221 -11.19 -36.07 -41.39
N ARG A 222 -10.81 -36.07 -40.10
CA ARG A 222 -10.40 -37.27 -39.33
C ARG A 222 -11.45 -37.70 -38.30
N PHE A 223 -12.17 -36.73 -37.75
CA PHE A 223 -13.26 -36.89 -36.78
C PHE A 223 -14.52 -36.19 -37.30
N PRO A 224 -15.26 -36.80 -38.25
CA PRO A 224 -16.43 -36.18 -38.87
C PRO A 224 -17.57 -35.91 -37.87
N ASP A 225 -17.65 -36.70 -36.79
CA ASP A 225 -18.64 -36.55 -35.72
C ASP A 225 -18.20 -35.62 -34.58
N ALA A 226 -17.08 -34.92 -34.76
CA ALA A 226 -16.56 -34.03 -33.73
C ALA A 226 -17.55 -32.89 -33.45
N THR A 227 -17.85 -32.64 -32.17
CA THR A 227 -18.81 -31.62 -31.72
C THR A 227 -18.22 -30.77 -30.60
N VAL A 228 -18.47 -29.45 -30.62
CA VAL A 228 -18.11 -28.56 -29.51
C VAL A 228 -19.08 -28.80 -28.35
N VAL A 229 -18.54 -28.95 -27.15
CA VAL A 229 -19.29 -29.17 -25.91
C VAL A 229 -18.97 -28.04 -24.95
N ASP A 230 -20.01 -27.37 -24.43
CA ASP A 230 -19.89 -26.47 -23.28
C ASP A 230 -19.88 -27.32 -22.00
N LEU A 231 -18.72 -27.36 -21.33
CA LEU A 231 -18.50 -28.18 -20.16
C LEU A 231 -19.20 -27.61 -18.91
N GLN A 232 -19.53 -26.31 -18.89
CA GLN A 232 -20.29 -25.69 -17.81
C GLN A 232 -21.78 -26.02 -17.94
N GLN A 233 -22.36 -25.85 -19.13
CA GLN A 233 -23.76 -26.22 -19.36
C GLN A 233 -24.00 -27.71 -19.08
N ARG A 234 -23.08 -28.57 -19.53
CA ARG A 234 -23.15 -30.01 -19.23
C ARG A 234 -23.07 -30.31 -17.74
N ARG A 235 -22.27 -29.56 -16.99
CA ARG A 235 -22.17 -29.72 -15.52
C ARG A 235 -23.48 -29.32 -14.84
N GLU A 236 -24.13 -28.26 -15.30
CA GLU A 236 -25.45 -27.85 -14.82
C GLU A 236 -26.51 -28.92 -15.13
N GLU A 237 -26.51 -29.50 -16.33
CA GLU A 237 -27.41 -30.59 -16.71
C GLU A 237 -27.20 -31.86 -15.84
N VAL A 238 -25.94 -32.22 -15.57
CA VAL A 238 -25.60 -33.37 -14.69
C VAL A 238 -25.99 -33.09 -13.24
N LEU A 239 -25.79 -31.87 -12.75
CA LEU A 239 -26.20 -31.48 -11.38
C LEU A 239 -27.72 -31.43 -11.25
N THR A 240 -28.43 -30.98 -12.28
CA THR A 240 -29.90 -30.94 -12.32
C THR A 240 -30.47 -32.37 -12.38
N ALA A 241 -29.86 -33.26 -13.15
CA ALA A 241 -30.22 -34.68 -13.19
C ALA A 241 -29.91 -35.41 -11.88
N ALA A 242 -28.81 -35.07 -11.20
CA ALA A 242 -28.48 -35.61 -9.88
C ALA A 242 -29.44 -35.11 -8.78
N ALA A 243 -29.94 -33.87 -8.90
CA ALA A 243 -30.93 -33.30 -7.99
C ALA A 243 -32.36 -33.87 -8.20
N ALA A 244 -32.65 -34.41 -9.38
CA ALA A 244 -33.93 -35.05 -9.70
C ALA A 244 -33.99 -36.55 -9.33
N ALA A 245 -32.89 -37.15 -8.84
CA ALA A 245 -32.86 -38.54 -8.41
C ALA A 245 -33.46 -38.68 -6.98
N PRO A 246 -34.40 -39.62 -6.73
CA PRO A 246 -35.00 -39.77 -5.41
C PRO A 246 -33.98 -40.24 -4.37
N SER A 247 -33.94 -39.55 -3.23
CA SER A 247 -33.07 -39.86 -2.09
C SER A 247 -33.72 -40.90 -1.16
N ALA A 248 -32.93 -41.90 -0.76
CA ALA A 248 -33.30 -42.89 0.24
C ALA A 248 -33.46 -42.25 1.64
N PRO A 249 -34.38 -42.74 2.50
CA PRO A 249 -34.76 -42.03 3.72
C PRO A 249 -33.81 -42.28 4.91
N PRO A 250 -33.41 -41.23 5.67
CA PRO A 250 -32.80 -41.33 6.99
C PRO A 250 -33.85 -41.29 8.14
N PRO A 251 -33.49 -41.71 9.38
CA PRO A 251 -34.43 -42.08 10.44
C PRO A 251 -34.99 -40.90 11.25
N ALA A 252 -36.11 -41.16 11.92
CA ALA A 252 -37.00 -40.21 12.60
C ALA A 252 -36.44 -39.60 13.92
N PRO A 253 -36.79 -38.33 14.24
CA PRO A 253 -36.53 -37.73 15.55
C PRO A 253 -37.75 -37.74 16.50
N THR A 254 -37.47 -37.89 17.79
CA THR A 254 -38.40 -37.85 18.93
C THR A 254 -38.60 -36.43 19.48
N THR A 255 -39.82 -36.13 19.93
CA THR A 255 -40.26 -34.90 20.63
C THR A 255 -40.09 -35.04 22.15
N PRO A 256 -39.93 -33.93 22.92
CA PRO A 256 -41.06 -33.32 23.66
C PRO A 256 -40.96 -31.77 23.80
N ALA A 257 -42.03 -30.97 23.59
CA ALA A 257 -43.15 -30.55 24.48
C ALA A 257 -43.00 -29.12 25.07
N VAL A 258 -44.10 -28.36 24.99
CA VAL A 258 -44.29 -26.91 25.29
C VAL A 258 -44.80 -26.71 26.73
N PRO A 259 -44.66 -25.50 27.32
CA PRO A 259 -45.87 -24.85 27.86
C PRO A 259 -46.01 -23.34 27.55
N ALA A 260 -47.25 -22.87 27.69
CA ALA A 260 -47.90 -21.68 27.17
C ALA A 260 -47.52 -20.31 27.80
N PRO A 261 -47.88 -19.17 27.18
CA PRO A 261 -47.85 -17.84 27.81
C PRO A 261 -49.21 -17.38 28.36
N VAL A 262 -49.15 -16.60 29.44
CA VAL A 262 -50.25 -15.95 30.19
C VAL A 262 -50.28 -14.44 29.84
N PRO A 263 -51.43 -13.72 29.91
CA PRO A 263 -51.62 -12.42 29.22
C PRO A 263 -51.65 -11.14 30.10
N VAL A 264 -51.72 -10.00 29.38
CA VAL A 264 -52.14 -8.58 29.69
C VAL A 264 -51.25 -7.70 30.62
N PRO A 265 -51.31 -6.32 30.58
CA PRO A 265 -52.25 -5.41 29.90
C PRO A 265 -51.68 -4.18 29.14
N ALA A 266 -52.58 -3.49 28.42
CA ALA A 266 -52.38 -2.25 27.65
C ALA A 266 -52.51 -0.96 28.48
N VAL A 267 -51.83 0.12 28.04
CA VAL A 267 -51.91 1.51 28.55
C VAL A 267 -51.72 2.49 27.34
N PRO A 268 -52.35 3.68 27.33
CA PRO A 268 -52.96 4.32 26.14
C PRO A 268 -52.09 5.40 25.44
N PRO A 269 -52.52 5.95 24.27
CA PRO A 269 -51.78 6.99 23.57
C PRO A 269 -52.22 8.42 23.99
N ALA A 270 -51.25 9.34 23.99
CA ALA A 270 -51.45 10.80 24.10
C ALA A 270 -50.45 11.51 23.15
N PRO A 271 -50.58 12.82 22.90
CA PRO A 271 -51.36 13.42 21.83
C PRO A 271 -50.49 14.07 20.72
N ALA A 272 -51.13 14.41 19.60
CA ALA A 272 -50.51 15.03 18.43
C ALA A 272 -49.99 16.46 18.69
N PRO A 273 -48.86 16.88 18.09
CA PRO A 273 -48.40 18.27 18.14
C PRO A 273 -49.15 19.18 17.17
N ALA A 274 -49.41 20.39 17.63
CA ALA A 274 -50.09 21.48 16.94
C ALA A 274 -49.30 22.05 15.74
N ALA A 275 -50.06 22.62 14.79
CA ALA A 275 -49.59 23.30 13.60
C ALA A 275 -48.91 24.66 13.90
N PRO A 276 -47.89 25.08 13.14
CA PRO A 276 -47.37 26.46 13.17
C PRO A 276 -48.26 27.43 12.36
N PRO A 277 -48.22 28.74 12.67
CA PRO A 277 -49.19 29.72 12.19
C PRO A 277 -48.92 30.22 10.77
N ALA A 278 -50.01 30.61 10.10
CA ALA A 278 -50.02 31.25 8.79
C ALA A 278 -49.25 32.58 8.79
N VAL A 279 -48.31 32.73 7.85
CA VAL A 279 -47.68 34.02 7.53
C VAL A 279 -48.49 34.68 6.43
N ALA A 280 -48.80 35.96 6.66
CA ALA A 280 -49.64 36.83 5.88
C ALA A 280 -49.21 36.96 4.41
N ALA A 281 -50.22 36.98 3.54
CA ALA A 281 -50.11 37.18 2.11
C ALA A 281 -49.74 38.63 1.75
N ALA A 282 -48.73 38.78 0.90
CA ALA A 282 -48.56 39.91 -0.01
C ALA A 282 -49.24 39.57 -1.36
N PRO A 283 -49.71 40.55 -2.15
CA PRO A 283 -50.64 40.31 -3.24
C PRO A 283 -50.01 39.53 -4.41
N PRO A 284 -50.76 38.65 -5.10
CA PRO A 284 -50.22 37.80 -6.14
C PRO A 284 -49.94 38.60 -7.42
N PRO A 285 -48.79 38.42 -8.09
CA PRO A 285 -48.77 38.58 -9.54
C PRO A 285 -49.73 37.53 -10.14
N ALA A 286 -50.43 37.89 -11.22
CA ALA A 286 -51.56 37.12 -11.76
C ALA A 286 -51.26 35.61 -11.80
N ALA A 287 -52.05 34.81 -11.06
CA ALA A 287 -51.89 33.36 -10.93
C ALA A 287 -51.82 32.61 -12.28
N ALA A 288 -52.27 33.24 -13.37
CA ALA A 288 -52.16 32.71 -14.73
C ALA A 288 -50.73 32.72 -15.29
N ASP A 289 -49.90 33.72 -14.96
CA ASP A 289 -48.53 33.85 -15.49
C ASP A 289 -47.59 32.82 -14.85
N VAL A 290 -47.77 32.59 -13.54
CA VAL A 290 -47.04 31.54 -12.79
C VAL A 290 -47.40 30.15 -13.34
N GLU A 291 -48.66 29.92 -13.67
CA GLU A 291 -49.14 28.66 -14.23
C GLU A 291 -48.61 28.40 -15.64
N ALA A 292 -48.56 29.43 -16.48
CA ALA A 292 -47.98 29.35 -17.82
C ALA A 292 -46.46 29.07 -17.76
N GLN A 293 -45.75 29.75 -16.85
CA GLN A 293 -44.31 29.56 -16.66
C GLN A 293 -43.99 28.16 -16.13
N ALA A 294 -44.74 27.68 -15.13
CA ALA A 294 -44.56 26.34 -14.57
C ALA A 294 -44.80 25.24 -15.62
N ALA A 295 -45.83 25.41 -16.47
CA ALA A 295 -46.12 24.47 -17.56
C ALA A 295 -44.98 24.43 -18.60
N GLN A 296 -44.42 25.58 -18.97
CA GLN A 296 -43.27 25.65 -19.89
C GLN A 296 -42.03 24.95 -19.33
N LEU A 297 -41.72 25.18 -18.05
CA LEU A 297 -40.58 24.54 -17.38
C LEU A 297 -40.77 23.02 -17.27
N LEU A 298 -41.99 22.55 -16.99
CA LEU A 298 -42.29 21.12 -16.95
C LEU A 298 -42.12 20.47 -18.33
N GLN A 299 -42.55 21.14 -19.39
CA GLN A 299 -42.40 20.67 -20.76
C GLN A 299 -40.92 20.62 -21.18
N LYS A 300 -40.13 21.65 -20.82
CA LYS A 300 -38.68 21.68 -21.05
C LYS A 300 -37.97 20.53 -20.32
N ALA A 301 -38.36 20.26 -19.08
CA ALA A 301 -37.81 19.15 -18.30
C ALA A 301 -38.13 17.78 -18.92
N ARG A 302 -39.37 17.57 -19.39
CA ARG A 302 -39.77 16.34 -20.09
C ARG A 302 -38.98 16.15 -21.38
N ALA A 303 -38.87 17.18 -22.20
CA ALA A 303 -38.07 17.13 -23.44
C ALA A 303 -36.59 16.83 -23.17
N ALA A 304 -36.01 17.39 -22.10
CA ALA A 304 -34.64 17.10 -21.70
C ALA A 304 -34.46 15.64 -21.22
N LEU A 305 -35.44 15.10 -20.47
CA LEU A 305 -35.45 13.68 -20.08
C LEU A 305 -35.58 12.73 -21.28
N ASP A 306 -36.40 13.08 -22.27
CA ASP A 306 -36.57 12.30 -23.50
C ASP A 306 -35.31 12.34 -24.37
N ALA A 307 -34.58 13.47 -24.37
CA ALA A 307 -33.27 13.62 -25.01
C ALA A 307 -32.12 13.00 -24.19
N ASN A 308 -32.41 12.31 -23.09
CA ASN A 308 -31.44 11.71 -22.17
C ASN A 308 -30.43 12.72 -21.56
N ASN A 309 -30.81 14.00 -21.50
CA ASN A 309 -30.04 15.08 -20.88
C ASN A 309 -30.57 15.36 -19.47
N ALA A 310 -30.08 14.58 -18.49
CA ALA A 310 -30.56 14.63 -17.12
C ALA A 310 -30.20 15.95 -16.40
N GLU A 311 -29.06 16.57 -16.70
CA GLU A 311 -28.64 17.84 -16.09
C GLU A 311 -29.58 19.00 -16.46
N ALA A 312 -29.90 19.13 -17.76
CA ALA A 312 -30.83 20.17 -18.23
C ALA A 312 -32.25 19.97 -17.68
N ALA A 313 -32.67 18.71 -17.47
CA ALA A 313 -33.93 18.40 -16.81
C ALA A 313 -33.94 18.82 -15.33
N ILE A 314 -32.87 18.52 -14.59
CA ILE A 314 -32.72 18.91 -13.17
C ILE A 314 -32.77 20.43 -13.02
N GLU A 315 -32.09 21.17 -13.90
CA GLU A 315 -32.09 22.64 -13.86
C GLU A 315 -33.51 23.21 -14.06
N ALA A 316 -34.23 22.75 -15.09
CA ALA A 316 -35.60 23.19 -15.37
C ALA A 316 -36.57 22.84 -14.23
N LEU A 317 -36.40 21.67 -13.59
CA LEU A 317 -37.24 21.23 -12.48
C LEU A 317 -36.94 21.99 -11.18
N ASN A 318 -35.69 22.32 -10.90
CA ASN A 318 -35.34 23.18 -9.77
C ASN A 318 -35.97 24.58 -9.92
N GLN A 319 -35.92 25.16 -11.12
CA GLN A 319 -36.56 26.46 -11.41
C GLN A 319 -38.08 26.40 -11.29
N LEU A 320 -38.70 25.25 -11.60
CA LEU A 320 -40.14 25.06 -11.42
C LEU A 320 -40.51 24.96 -9.94
N LEU A 321 -39.72 24.20 -9.16
CA LEU A 321 -39.97 23.96 -7.73
C LEU A 321 -39.67 25.18 -6.84
N THR A 322 -39.07 26.24 -7.37
CA THR A 322 -38.94 27.55 -6.68
C THR A 322 -40.14 28.46 -6.89
N LEU A 323 -41.05 28.15 -7.83
CA LEU A 323 -42.30 28.89 -8.02
C LEU A 323 -43.30 28.55 -6.89
N PRO A 324 -44.27 29.45 -6.61
CA PRO A 324 -45.39 29.13 -5.73
C PRO A 324 -46.10 27.82 -6.16
N PRO A 325 -46.69 27.04 -5.21
CA PRO A 325 -47.37 25.79 -5.52
C PRO A 325 -48.40 25.93 -6.65
N ASN A 326 -48.27 25.10 -7.67
CA ASN A 326 -49.01 25.17 -8.93
C ASN A 326 -49.36 23.76 -9.43
N LYS A 327 -50.13 23.67 -10.51
CA LYS A 327 -50.54 22.37 -11.11
C LYS A 327 -49.37 21.49 -11.57
N SER A 328 -48.19 22.08 -11.80
CA SER A 328 -47.00 21.35 -12.24
C SER A 328 -46.08 20.92 -11.09
N THR A 329 -46.34 21.34 -9.85
CA THR A 329 -45.47 21.06 -8.70
C THR A 329 -45.38 19.56 -8.41
N GLU A 330 -46.50 18.85 -8.40
CA GLU A 330 -46.51 17.39 -8.18
C GLU A 330 -45.73 16.63 -9.26
N PRO A 331 -46.03 16.75 -10.57
CA PRO A 331 -45.27 16.04 -11.59
C PRO A 331 -43.79 16.49 -11.66
N ALA A 332 -43.47 17.73 -11.28
CA ALA A 332 -42.08 18.17 -11.19
C ALA A 332 -41.30 17.48 -10.07
N GLN A 333 -41.93 17.29 -8.90
CA GLN A 333 -41.34 16.62 -7.75
C GLN A 333 -41.10 15.12 -8.02
N GLU A 334 -41.95 14.47 -8.83
CA GLU A 334 -41.68 13.11 -9.32
C GLU A 334 -40.49 13.11 -10.31
N LEU A 335 -40.54 13.97 -11.33
CA LEU A 335 -39.57 13.97 -12.42
C LEU A 335 -38.17 14.37 -11.98
N ILE A 336 -38.00 15.19 -10.93
CA ILE A 336 -36.67 15.53 -10.43
C ILE A 336 -35.98 14.31 -9.81
N GLY A 337 -36.74 13.45 -9.12
CA GLY A 337 -36.24 12.16 -8.65
C GLY A 337 -35.79 11.27 -9.81
N VAL A 338 -36.57 11.22 -10.90
CA VAL A 338 -36.22 10.45 -12.11
C VAL A 338 -34.99 11.01 -12.82
N ALA A 339 -34.89 12.33 -12.93
CA ALA A 339 -33.75 12.99 -13.55
C ALA A 339 -32.47 12.72 -12.76
N ARG A 340 -32.51 12.85 -11.42
CA ARG A 340 -31.40 12.52 -10.53
C ARG A 340 -31.02 11.04 -10.58
N GLU A 341 -32.00 10.14 -10.67
CA GLU A 341 -31.75 8.70 -10.85
C GLU A 341 -31.00 8.43 -12.16
N ARG A 342 -31.44 9.01 -13.29
CA ARG A 342 -30.79 8.88 -14.59
C ARG A 342 -29.41 9.53 -14.64
N ASN A 343 -29.20 10.60 -13.87
CA ASN A 343 -27.90 11.26 -13.74
C ASN A 343 -26.91 10.51 -12.82
N GLY A 344 -27.30 9.35 -12.27
CA GLY A 344 -26.47 8.58 -11.33
C GLY A 344 -26.42 9.14 -9.90
N GLU A 345 -27.19 10.20 -9.60
CA GLU A 345 -27.28 10.82 -8.27
C GLU A 345 -28.23 10.04 -7.33
N ILE A 346 -27.98 8.73 -7.14
CA ILE A 346 -28.90 7.80 -6.48
C ILE A 346 -29.34 8.23 -5.07
N ALA A 347 -28.42 8.79 -4.27
CA ALA A 347 -28.75 9.25 -2.92
C ALA A 347 -29.74 10.42 -2.94
N LYS A 348 -29.54 11.37 -3.87
CA LYS A 348 -30.43 12.51 -4.04
C LYS A 348 -31.76 12.07 -4.66
N ALA A 349 -31.76 11.13 -5.61
CA ALA A 349 -32.99 10.56 -6.16
C ALA A 349 -33.87 9.93 -5.07
N ARG A 350 -33.27 9.18 -4.13
CA ARG A 350 -33.98 8.60 -2.98
C ARG A 350 -34.57 9.65 -2.06
N SER A 351 -33.86 10.75 -1.79
CA SER A 351 -34.40 11.85 -0.98
C SER A 351 -35.57 12.54 -1.68
N GLU A 352 -35.49 12.78 -2.99
CA GLU A 352 -36.58 13.39 -3.77
C GLU A 352 -37.83 12.48 -3.80
N TYR A 353 -37.64 11.17 -4.01
CA TYR A 353 -38.73 10.19 -3.95
C TYR A 353 -39.36 10.10 -2.56
N THR A 354 -38.55 10.14 -1.50
CA THR A 354 -39.05 10.17 -0.12
C THR A 354 -39.83 11.46 0.15
N LEU A 355 -39.36 12.60 -0.36
CA LEU A 355 -40.04 13.88 -0.25
C LEU A 355 -41.37 13.90 -1.02
N TYR A 356 -41.38 13.37 -2.25
CA TYR A 356 -42.61 13.19 -3.04
C TYR A 356 -43.66 12.39 -2.24
N LEU A 357 -43.27 11.25 -1.65
CA LEU A 357 -44.21 10.41 -0.89
C LEU A 357 -44.67 11.05 0.43
N LYS A 358 -43.92 12.02 0.97
CA LYS A 358 -44.35 12.81 2.14
C LYS A 358 -45.32 13.93 1.75
N LEU A 359 -45.06 14.62 0.65
CA LEU A 359 -45.87 15.76 0.19
C LEU A 359 -47.13 15.32 -0.57
N PHE A 360 -47.03 14.24 -1.35
CA PHE A 360 -48.08 13.71 -2.22
C PHE A 360 -48.31 12.20 -1.95
N PRO A 361 -48.70 11.79 -0.73
CA PRO A 361 -48.84 10.38 -0.36
C PRO A 361 -49.91 9.63 -1.16
N GLN A 362 -50.89 10.35 -1.71
CA GLN A 362 -51.96 9.84 -2.58
C GLN A 362 -51.93 10.46 -3.99
N GLY A 363 -50.80 11.06 -4.39
CA GLY A 363 -50.62 11.67 -5.71
C GLY A 363 -50.63 10.66 -6.85
N GLU A 364 -50.86 11.11 -8.07
CA GLU A 364 -50.93 10.27 -9.28
C GLU A 364 -49.63 9.48 -9.52
N GLY A 365 -48.49 10.05 -9.12
CA GLY A 365 -47.17 9.43 -9.18
C GLY A 365 -46.79 8.56 -7.98
N ALA A 366 -47.59 8.51 -6.91
CA ALA A 366 -47.21 7.88 -5.65
C ALA A 366 -46.85 6.39 -5.78
N GLU A 367 -47.63 5.62 -6.54
CA GLU A 367 -47.30 4.20 -6.80
C GLU A 367 -46.00 4.04 -7.60
N ARG A 368 -45.78 4.88 -8.62
CA ARG A 368 -44.56 4.84 -9.44
C ARG A 368 -43.34 5.20 -8.61
N VAL A 369 -43.45 6.21 -7.76
CA VAL A 369 -42.37 6.63 -6.86
C VAL A 369 -42.08 5.55 -5.82
N ARG A 370 -43.09 4.89 -5.23
CA ARG A 370 -42.87 3.74 -4.32
C ARG A 370 -42.16 2.59 -5.02
N GLN A 371 -42.56 2.24 -6.24
CA GLN A 371 -41.91 1.19 -7.01
C GLN A 371 -40.45 1.53 -7.37
N ARG A 372 -40.17 2.77 -7.78
CA ARG A 372 -38.81 3.24 -8.06
C ARG A 372 -37.94 3.24 -6.81
N LEU A 373 -38.46 3.77 -5.70
CA LEU A 373 -37.75 3.75 -4.42
C LEU A 373 -37.48 2.31 -3.98
N ALA A 374 -38.48 1.43 -4.01
CA ALA A 374 -38.31 0.01 -3.69
C ALA A 374 -37.27 -0.67 -4.60
N LYS A 375 -37.21 -0.33 -5.89
CA LYS A 375 -36.19 -0.86 -6.82
C LYS A 375 -34.78 -0.37 -6.46
N LEU A 376 -34.64 0.90 -6.10
CA LEU A 376 -33.38 1.46 -5.62
C LEU A 376 -32.95 0.89 -4.25
N GLU A 377 -33.89 0.39 -3.46
CA GLU A 377 -33.64 -0.33 -2.20
C GLU A 377 -33.34 -1.82 -2.41
N ALA A 378 -34.00 -2.45 -3.38
CA ALA A 378 -33.85 -3.86 -3.72
C ALA A 378 -32.55 -4.15 -4.47
N ALA A 379 -32.04 -3.23 -5.30
CA ALA A 379 -30.78 -3.43 -6.02
C ALA A 379 -29.58 -3.71 -5.09
N PRO A 380 -29.34 -2.93 -4.01
CA PRO A 380 -28.34 -3.26 -2.99
C PRO A 380 -28.57 -4.60 -2.27
N ALA A 381 -29.83 -5.00 -2.08
CA ALA A 381 -30.17 -6.25 -1.42
C ALA A 381 -29.92 -7.47 -2.32
N ALA A 382 -30.29 -7.38 -3.60
CA ALA A 382 -30.00 -8.37 -4.62
C ALA A 382 -28.49 -8.51 -4.86
N GLU A 383 -27.75 -7.40 -4.86
CA GLU A 383 -26.29 -7.42 -4.99
C GLU A 383 -25.61 -8.08 -3.78
N ARG A 384 -26.15 -7.91 -2.57
CA ARG A 384 -25.72 -8.63 -1.36
C ARG A 384 -26.08 -10.11 -1.40
N ALA A 385 -27.25 -10.48 -1.89
CA ALA A 385 -27.67 -11.88 -2.06
C ALA A 385 -26.81 -12.59 -3.10
N ALA A 386 -26.58 -11.98 -4.26
CA ALA A 386 -25.67 -12.49 -5.27
C ALA A 386 -24.20 -12.55 -4.78
N ALA A 387 -23.78 -11.64 -3.89
CA ALA A 387 -22.48 -11.74 -3.23
C ALA A 387 -22.40 -12.90 -2.22
N ARG A 388 -23.52 -13.33 -1.63
CA ARG A 388 -23.63 -14.49 -0.74
C ARG A 388 -23.53 -15.83 -1.43
N GLU A 389 -24.00 -15.91 -2.67
CA GLU A 389 -23.90 -17.12 -3.48
C GLU A 389 -22.54 -17.31 -4.15
N ARG A 390 -21.68 -16.27 -4.15
CA ARG A 390 -20.33 -16.39 -4.72
C ARG A 390 -19.45 -17.30 -3.86
N PRO A 391 -18.72 -18.25 -4.46
CA PRO A 391 -17.83 -19.14 -3.71
C PRO A 391 -16.76 -18.31 -3.00
N ALA A 392 -16.45 -18.70 -1.77
CA ALA A 392 -15.43 -18.04 -0.98
C ALA A 392 -14.07 -18.13 -1.67
N LEU A 393 -13.43 -16.98 -1.81
CA LEU A 393 -12.13 -16.87 -2.42
C LEU A 393 -11.04 -17.17 -1.40
N LYS A 394 -10.18 -18.13 -1.73
CA LYS A 394 -9.00 -18.48 -0.94
C LYS A 394 -7.77 -18.20 -1.77
N THR A 395 -6.85 -17.41 -1.22
CA THR A 395 -5.54 -17.17 -1.84
C THR A 395 -4.44 -17.34 -0.84
N LEU A 396 -3.39 -18.01 -1.27
CA LEU A 396 -2.13 -18.11 -0.57
C LEU A 396 -1.07 -17.51 -1.49
N THR A 397 -0.32 -16.54 -0.98
CA THR A 397 0.87 -16.01 -1.65
C THR A 397 2.03 -16.14 -0.68
N GLY A 398 3.21 -16.45 -1.19
CA GLY A 398 4.39 -16.53 -0.34
C GLY A 398 5.69 -16.29 -1.10
N THR A 399 6.72 -15.96 -0.34
CA THR A 399 8.08 -15.82 -0.83
C THR A 399 9.04 -16.44 0.17
N PHE A 400 10.01 -17.19 -0.35
CA PHE A 400 11.19 -17.62 0.39
C PHE A 400 12.43 -17.07 -0.29
N SER A 401 13.37 -16.54 0.50
CA SER A 401 14.64 -16.05 -0.04
C SER A 401 15.82 -16.39 0.86
N GLN A 402 16.98 -16.53 0.21
CA GLN A 402 18.23 -16.74 0.91
C GLN A 402 19.37 -15.99 0.20
N TYR A 403 20.07 -15.16 0.97
CA TYR A 403 21.17 -14.33 0.48
C TYR A 403 22.38 -14.45 1.39
N TYR A 404 23.54 -14.70 0.79
CA TYR A 404 24.83 -14.58 1.45
C TYR A 404 25.39 -13.18 1.20
N PHE A 405 25.91 -12.56 2.26
CA PHE A 405 26.59 -11.27 2.24
C PHE A 405 28.03 -11.41 2.70
N GLY A 406 28.95 -10.95 1.86
CA GLY A 406 30.38 -10.90 2.16
C GLY A 406 30.93 -9.48 2.02
N GLY A 407 31.75 -9.05 2.97
CA GLY A 407 32.38 -7.75 2.99
C GLY A 407 33.80 -7.83 3.52
N LYS A 408 34.74 -7.19 2.82
CA LYS A 408 36.15 -7.06 3.23
C LYS A 408 36.59 -5.62 3.09
N THR A 409 37.19 -5.10 4.16
CA THR A 409 37.72 -3.74 4.22
C THR A 409 39.22 -3.78 4.49
N ARG A 410 39.96 -2.99 3.73
CA ARG A 410 41.39 -2.73 3.92
C ARG A 410 41.61 -1.24 4.09
N ILE A 411 42.36 -0.84 5.11
CA ILE A 411 42.71 0.55 5.42
C ILE A 411 44.22 0.66 5.41
N ASP A 412 44.76 1.53 4.56
CA ASP A 412 46.18 1.89 4.53
C ASP A 412 46.32 3.34 5.04
N ASN A 413 46.97 3.51 6.20
CA ASN A 413 47.21 4.82 6.82
C ASN A 413 48.65 5.27 6.59
N VAL A 414 48.81 6.57 6.35
CA VAL A 414 50.11 7.25 6.29
C VAL A 414 50.09 8.43 7.26
N PHE A 415 50.98 8.40 8.24
CA PHE A 415 51.15 9.47 9.22
C PHE A 415 52.42 10.27 8.89
N ASN A 416 52.27 11.59 8.76
CA ASN A 416 53.39 12.48 8.55
C ASN A 416 53.67 13.26 9.83
N THR A 417 54.80 12.95 10.48
CA THR A 417 55.38 13.82 11.51
C THR A 417 56.53 14.63 10.88
N PRO A 418 56.96 15.75 11.50
CA PRO A 418 58.03 16.58 10.94
C PRO A 418 59.36 15.86 10.65
N THR A 419 59.58 14.67 11.22
CA THR A 419 60.86 13.93 11.12
C THR A 419 60.74 12.50 10.57
N THR A 420 59.53 11.93 10.46
CA THR A 420 59.31 10.55 10.00
C THR A 420 57.95 10.36 9.33
N VAL A 421 57.92 9.53 8.29
CA VAL A 421 56.70 9.02 7.63
C VAL A 421 56.46 7.60 8.11
N ASP A 422 55.33 7.36 8.78
CA ASP A 422 54.93 6.04 9.28
C ASP A 422 53.75 5.48 8.47
N ARG A 423 53.69 4.16 8.29
CA ARG A 423 52.68 3.47 7.48
C ARG A 423 52.11 2.27 8.23
N SER A 424 50.78 2.16 8.28
CA SER A 424 50.11 0.99 8.88
C SER A 424 48.99 0.49 7.96
N THR A 425 48.83 -0.84 7.87
CA THR A 425 47.73 -1.47 7.12
C THR A 425 46.86 -2.30 8.05
N PHE A 426 45.55 -2.13 7.95
CA PHE A 426 44.53 -2.93 8.65
C PHE A 426 43.64 -3.64 7.61
N THR A 427 43.27 -4.89 7.86
CA THR A 427 42.33 -5.65 7.03
C THR A 427 41.33 -6.36 7.93
N ALA A 428 40.05 -6.27 7.59
CA ALA A 428 38.97 -6.94 8.31
C ALA A 428 37.91 -7.50 7.36
N THR A 429 37.29 -8.61 7.76
CA THR A 429 36.01 -9.07 7.20
C THR A 429 34.90 -8.41 8.02
N ASP A 430 34.30 -7.34 7.49
CA ASP A 430 33.29 -6.54 8.21
C ASP A 430 31.86 -7.07 8.03
N GLN A 431 31.68 -8.01 7.10
CA GLN A 431 30.41 -8.67 6.83
C GLN A 431 30.61 -10.12 6.38
N SER A 432 29.99 -11.04 7.10
CA SER A 432 29.81 -12.44 6.68
C SER A 432 28.53 -12.96 7.31
N LEU A 433 27.48 -13.09 6.50
CA LEU A 433 26.12 -13.34 6.98
C LEU A 433 25.29 -14.07 5.91
N LEU A 434 24.59 -15.13 6.31
CA LEU A 434 23.52 -15.73 5.53
C LEU A 434 22.17 -15.27 6.08
N VAL A 435 21.35 -14.66 5.24
CA VAL A 435 20.00 -14.20 5.59
C VAL A 435 18.98 -15.08 4.90
N SER A 436 18.11 -15.69 5.68
CA SER A 436 16.96 -16.46 5.20
C SER A 436 15.67 -15.75 5.60
N SER A 437 14.76 -15.54 4.65
CA SER A 437 13.51 -14.84 4.90
C SER A 437 12.32 -15.58 4.32
N ILE A 438 11.19 -15.48 5.02
CA ILE A 438 9.91 -16.03 4.61
C ILE A 438 8.81 -14.98 4.80
N ASP A 439 7.97 -14.81 3.78
CA ASP A 439 6.73 -14.04 3.83
C ASP A 439 5.59 -14.93 3.35
N LEU A 440 4.56 -15.09 4.16
CA LEU A 440 3.36 -15.84 3.85
C LEU A 440 2.13 -14.97 4.13
N ASN A 441 1.19 -15.00 3.18
CA ASN A 441 -0.08 -14.30 3.29
C ASN A 441 -1.21 -15.20 2.79
N GLY A 442 -2.01 -15.69 3.73
CA GLY A 442 -3.25 -16.41 3.46
C GLY A 442 -4.44 -15.47 3.57
N ARG A 443 -5.29 -15.41 2.55
CA ARG A 443 -6.51 -14.60 2.56
C ARG A 443 -7.72 -15.46 2.21
N TYR A 444 -8.77 -15.28 3.00
CA TYR A 444 -10.10 -15.84 2.79
C TYR A 444 -11.09 -14.70 2.64
N ARG A 445 -11.86 -14.66 1.55
CA ARG A 445 -12.91 -13.66 1.34
C ARG A 445 -14.21 -14.37 1.01
N GLY A 446 -15.10 -14.40 1.99
CA GLY A 446 -16.48 -14.84 1.83
C GLY A 446 -17.42 -13.67 1.62
N ALA A 447 -18.72 -13.94 1.73
CA ALA A 447 -19.77 -12.94 1.57
C ALA A 447 -19.90 -11.98 2.76
N ASP A 448 -19.76 -12.52 3.97
CA ASP A 448 -19.96 -11.75 5.20
C ASP A 448 -18.66 -11.22 5.80
N ALA A 449 -17.51 -11.80 5.43
CA ALA A 449 -16.23 -11.45 6.01
C ALA A 449 -15.04 -11.67 5.08
N GLU A 450 -14.01 -10.88 5.32
CA GLU A 450 -12.66 -11.11 4.85
C GLU A 450 -11.75 -11.41 6.03
N GLN A 451 -10.92 -12.43 5.87
CA GLN A 451 -9.96 -12.88 6.86
C GLN A 451 -8.59 -12.97 6.21
N ARG A 452 -7.54 -12.64 6.96
CA ARG A 452 -6.16 -12.69 6.50
C ARG A 452 -5.26 -13.20 7.62
N VAL A 453 -4.33 -14.09 7.26
CA VAL A 453 -3.24 -14.56 8.13
C VAL A 453 -1.93 -14.15 7.48
N VAL A 454 -1.08 -13.47 8.23
CA VAL A 454 0.22 -13.01 7.76
C VAL A 454 1.31 -13.54 8.68
N PHE A 455 2.37 -14.09 8.08
CA PHE A 455 3.57 -14.53 8.78
C PHE A 455 4.80 -14.04 8.03
N ARG A 456 5.68 -13.30 8.71
CA ARG A 456 6.92 -12.75 8.17
C ARG A 456 8.05 -12.91 9.17
N ASP A 457 9.08 -13.64 8.78
CA ASP A 457 10.23 -13.93 9.62
C ASP A 457 11.52 -13.86 8.83
N SER A 458 12.61 -13.47 9.50
CA SER A 458 13.94 -13.38 8.91
C SER A 458 15.00 -13.83 9.89
N TYR A 459 15.76 -14.85 9.51
CA TYR A 459 16.86 -15.40 10.29
C TYR A 459 18.21 -14.96 9.74
N ASN A 460 19.07 -14.45 10.62
CA ASN A 460 20.39 -13.93 10.29
C ASN A 460 21.44 -14.85 10.93
N LEU A 461 22.06 -15.70 10.11
CA LEU A 461 23.17 -16.57 10.50
C LEU A 461 24.49 -15.83 10.25
N SER A 462 25.14 -15.35 11.30
CA SER A 462 26.42 -14.66 11.18
C SER A 462 27.59 -15.63 11.30
N PHE A 463 28.58 -15.46 10.43
CA PHE A 463 29.85 -16.20 10.45
C PHE A 463 31.00 -15.37 11.03
N LEU A 464 30.70 -14.24 11.70
CA LEU A 464 31.68 -13.41 12.38
C LEU A 464 31.65 -13.73 13.87
N GLU A 465 32.80 -13.97 14.49
CA GLU A 465 32.90 -14.40 15.90
C GLU A 465 32.27 -13.38 16.87
N GLU A 466 32.48 -12.08 16.64
CA GLU A 466 31.98 -11.00 17.49
C GLU A 466 30.50 -10.64 17.25
N ARG A 467 29.84 -11.26 16.25
CA ARG A 467 28.43 -10.99 15.94
C ARG A 467 27.61 -12.26 16.03
N GLY A 468 26.76 -12.32 17.06
CA GLY A 468 25.82 -13.42 17.23
C GLY A 468 24.81 -13.51 16.08
N SER A 469 24.34 -14.73 15.82
CA SER A 469 23.18 -14.97 14.96
C SER A 469 21.91 -14.52 15.67
N PHE A 470 20.91 -14.05 14.92
CA PHE A 470 19.65 -13.56 15.51
C PHE A 470 18.45 -13.78 14.60
N ASN A 471 17.27 -13.94 15.21
CA ASN A 471 16.01 -14.03 14.51
C ASN A 471 15.18 -12.75 14.62
N ARG A 472 14.37 -12.44 13.59
CA ARG A 472 13.47 -11.29 13.56
C ARG A 472 12.10 -11.67 13.00
N LEU A 473 11.18 -12.00 13.90
CA LEU A 473 9.77 -12.12 13.57
C LEU A 473 9.18 -10.71 13.35
N ASN A 474 8.89 -10.40 12.10
CA ASN A 474 8.44 -9.07 11.67
C ASN A 474 6.92 -8.90 11.76
N ALA A 475 6.16 -9.93 11.39
CA ALA A 475 4.71 -9.94 11.48
C ALA A 475 4.19 -11.36 11.71
N ALA A 476 3.17 -11.49 12.55
CA ALA A 476 2.47 -12.74 12.81
C ALA A 476 1.09 -12.36 13.34
N TYR A 477 0.12 -12.19 12.44
CA TYR A 477 -1.20 -11.70 12.82
C TYR A 477 -2.32 -12.34 12.03
N TYR A 478 -3.50 -12.32 12.66
CA TYR A 478 -4.77 -12.59 12.04
C TYR A 478 -5.56 -11.28 11.94
N ASP A 479 -6.17 -11.03 10.79
CA ASP A 479 -6.99 -9.85 10.50
C ASP A 479 -8.37 -10.32 10.01
N TYR A 480 -9.41 -9.78 10.63
CA TYR A 480 -10.81 -9.98 10.32
C TYR A 480 -11.44 -8.64 9.95
N ARG A 481 -12.20 -8.64 8.86
CA ARG A 481 -13.10 -7.54 8.50
C ARG A 481 -14.45 -8.09 8.10
N GLY A 482 -15.48 -7.72 8.81
CA GLY A 482 -16.85 -7.98 8.41
C GLY A 482 -17.28 -7.06 7.27
N LEU A 483 -17.91 -7.66 6.26
CA LEU A 483 -18.47 -6.99 5.10
C LEU A 483 -19.94 -6.61 5.34
N THR A 484 -20.59 -7.22 6.33
CA THR A 484 -22.01 -7.02 6.65
C THR A 484 -22.28 -6.44 8.04
N ASN A 485 -21.30 -6.44 8.95
CA ASN A 485 -21.48 -6.05 10.36
C ASN A 485 -20.63 -4.83 10.80
N ALA A 486 -19.94 -4.17 9.85
CA ALA A 486 -19.06 -3.02 10.09
C ALA A 486 -17.92 -3.23 11.11
N LEU A 487 -17.69 -4.45 11.57
CA LEU A 487 -16.65 -4.81 12.54
C LEU A 487 -15.33 -5.11 11.84
N SER A 488 -14.22 -4.74 12.47
CA SER A 488 -12.89 -5.21 12.12
C SER A 488 -12.10 -5.57 13.37
N ALA A 489 -11.23 -6.57 13.28
CA ALA A 489 -10.34 -6.95 14.37
C ALA A 489 -9.01 -7.45 13.80
N ARG A 490 -7.88 -7.04 14.36
CA ARG A 490 -6.56 -7.54 14.00
C ARG A 490 -5.76 -7.86 15.25
N LEU A 491 -5.25 -9.09 15.34
CA LEU A 491 -4.61 -9.63 16.55
C LEU A 491 -3.26 -10.26 16.20
N GLY A 492 -2.22 -9.94 16.98
CA GLY A 492 -0.88 -10.50 16.86
C GLY A 492 0.21 -9.43 16.68
N ARG A 493 1.37 -9.85 16.15
CA ARG A 493 2.50 -8.96 15.84
C ARG A 493 2.25 -8.21 14.54
N GLN A 494 2.18 -6.88 14.62
CA GLN A 494 1.75 -6.02 13.51
C GLN A 494 2.46 -4.66 13.50
N THR A 495 2.38 -3.95 12.37
CA THR A 495 2.88 -2.58 12.17
C THR A 495 1.84 -1.53 12.62
N GLY A 496 2.29 -0.46 13.27
CA GLY A 496 1.45 0.63 13.77
C GLY A 496 1.90 1.99 13.23
N LEU A 497 1.51 2.32 12.00
CA LEU A 497 2.05 3.50 11.28
C LEU A 497 1.08 4.67 11.14
N SER A 498 -0.12 4.54 11.70
CA SER A 498 -1.14 5.58 11.72
C SER A 498 -1.78 5.66 13.10
N GLY A 499 -2.41 6.79 13.42
CA GLY A 499 -3.10 6.97 14.70
C GLY A 499 -2.16 7.10 15.90
N GLY A 500 -0.93 7.58 15.68
CA GLY A 500 0.07 7.77 16.74
C GLY A 500 0.70 6.49 17.29
N LEU A 501 0.39 5.33 16.69
CA LEU A 501 0.82 4.02 17.15
C LEU A 501 2.35 3.83 17.11
N PRO A 502 2.91 2.93 17.95
CA PRO A 502 4.30 2.51 17.83
C PRO A 502 4.52 1.79 16.49
N GLY A 503 5.72 1.93 15.92
CA GLY A 503 6.04 1.36 14.61
C GLY A 503 5.73 -0.13 14.47
N ARG A 504 5.94 -0.92 15.53
CA ARG A 504 5.56 -2.34 15.62
C ARG A 504 5.14 -2.70 17.03
N PHE A 505 4.19 -3.62 17.16
CA PHE A 505 3.75 -4.12 18.45
C PHE A 505 3.11 -5.50 18.38
N ASP A 506 3.08 -6.18 19.53
CA ASP A 506 2.27 -7.37 19.78
C ASP A 506 0.99 -6.92 20.48
N GLY A 507 -0.17 -7.11 19.85
CA GLY A 507 -1.42 -6.62 20.41
C GLY A 507 -2.64 -6.75 19.50
N GLY A 508 -3.68 -5.99 19.83
CA GLY A 508 -4.97 -6.06 19.15
C GLY A 508 -5.50 -4.69 18.74
N ILE A 509 -6.11 -4.62 17.56
CA ILE A 509 -6.92 -3.49 17.09
C ILE A 509 -8.34 -4.01 16.90
N VAL A 510 -9.35 -3.31 17.42
CA VAL A 510 -10.76 -3.57 17.17
C VAL A 510 -11.41 -2.29 16.65
N GLY A 511 -12.19 -2.40 15.58
CA GLY A 511 -12.81 -1.26 14.93
C GLY A 511 -14.29 -1.49 14.64
N TYR A 512 -15.08 -0.42 14.77
CA TYR A 512 -16.50 -0.40 14.47
C TYR A 512 -16.85 0.80 13.58
N GLY A 513 -17.43 0.53 12.41
CA GLY A 513 -17.92 1.55 11.50
C GLY A 513 -19.34 1.99 11.88
N PHE A 514 -19.49 3.24 12.37
CA PHE A 514 -20.81 3.82 12.65
C PHE A 514 -21.56 4.18 11.37
N THR A 515 -20.82 4.65 10.36
CA THR A 515 -21.31 4.94 9.02
C THR A 515 -20.30 4.42 8.00
N PRO A 516 -20.63 4.40 6.69
CA PRO A 516 -19.63 4.09 5.66
C PRO A 516 -18.43 5.04 5.66
N SER A 517 -18.58 6.26 6.21
CA SER A 517 -17.56 7.31 6.22
C SER A 517 -16.84 7.49 7.56
N VAL A 518 -17.31 6.88 8.65
CA VAL A 518 -16.77 7.07 10.01
C VAL A 518 -16.58 5.75 10.73
N ARG A 519 -15.36 5.51 11.22
CA ARG A 519 -15.00 4.32 12.00
C ARG A 519 -14.20 4.70 13.25
N LEU A 520 -14.58 4.13 14.39
CA LEU A 520 -13.77 4.20 15.60
C LEU A 520 -12.95 2.92 15.71
N ASN A 521 -11.66 3.05 16.02
CA ASN A 521 -10.82 1.93 16.39
C ASN A 521 -10.25 2.12 17.80
N ALA A 522 -10.18 1.03 18.55
CA ALA A 522 -9.47 0.92 19.82
C ALA A 522 -8.31 -0.06 19.65
N VAL A 523 -7.20 0.22 20.32
CA VAL A 523 -5.97 -0.57 20.17
C VAL A 523 -5.24 -0.67 21.51
N GLY A 524 -4.57 -1.80 21.73
CA GLY A 524 -3.68 -1.99 22.86
C GLY A 524 -2.68 -3.11 22.62
N GLY A 525 -1.51 -2.99 23.26
CA GLY A 525 -0.44 -3.98 23.09
C GLY A 525 0.88 -3.58 23.73
N VAL A 526 1.93 -4.28 23.32
CA VAL A 526 3.31 -4.12 23.75
C VAL A 526 4.16 -3.74 22.54
N PRO A 527 4.84 -2.57 22.53
CA PRO A 527 5.75 -2.20 21.45
C PRO A 527 6.87 -3.24 21.29
N VAL A 528 7.25 -3.53 20.05
CA VAL A 528 8.32 -4.47 19.72
C VAL A 528 9.44 -3.71 19.03
N GLU A 529 10.61 -3.69 19.66
CA GLU A 529 11.85 -3.13 19.12
C GLU A 529 12.95 -4.18 19.24
N PHE A 530 13.87 -4.21 18.27
CA PHE A 530 14.98 -5.18 18.26
C PHE A 530 16.25 -4.68 18.95
N THR A 531 16.19 -3.47 19.52
CA THR A 531 17.24 -2.95 20.39
C THR A 531 17.10 -3.57 21.77
N ASN A 532 18.22 -3.88 22.44
CA ASN A 532 18.24 -4.44 23.80
C ASN A 532 17.82 -3.38 24.83
N ILE A 533 16.51 -3.13 24.96
CA ILE A 533 15.92 -2.26 25.98
C ILE A 533 15.28 -3.17 27.04
N ASP A 534 15.79 -3.10 28.28
CA ASP A 534 15.26 -3.86 29.41
C ASP A 534 14.21 -3.05 30.19
N SER A 535 13.12 -2.72 29.50
CA SER A 535 11.98 -1.99 30.10
C SER A 535 10.66 -2.53 29.58
N LYS A 536 9.71 -2.75 30.49
CA LYS A 536 8.38 -3.29 30.17
C LYS A 536 7.46 -2.18 29.68
N ARG A 537 7.15 -2.22 28.38
CA ARG A 537 6.32 -1.21 27.72
C ARG A 537 4.92 -1.74 27.43
N ARG A 538 3.93 -0.86 27.53
CA ARG A 538 2.53 -1.13 27.15
C ARG A 538 1.92 0.13 26.59
N PHE A 539 0.91 0.00 25.75
CA PHE A 539 0.13 1.14 25.31
C PHE A 539 -1.33 0.78 25.09
N VAL A 540 -2.16 1.82 25.13
CA VAL A 540 -3.55 1.82 24.70
C VAL A 540 -3.80 3.07 23.85
N GLY A 541 -4.72 2.99 22.91
CA GLY A 541 -5.08 4.13 22.08
C GLY A 541 -6.45 3.96 21.43
N ALA A 542 -6.92 5.05 20.85
CA ALA A 542 -8.10 5.07 20.02
C ALA A 542 -7.92 6.08 18.89
N ASN A 543 -8.54 5.80 17.75
CA ASN A 543 -8.61 6.76 16.65
C ASN A 543 -10.00 6.74 16.00
N LEU A 544 -10.38 7.88 15.43
CA LEU A 544 -11.60 8.04 14.65
C LEU A 544 -11.19 8.30 13.20
N ASP A 545 -11.36 7.29 12.36
CA ASP A 545 -11.16 7.37 10.92
C ASP A 545 -12.36 8.05 10.25
N MET A 546 -12.07 9.00 9.37
CA MET A 546 -13.04 9.77 8.61
C MET A 546 -12.68 9.72 7.13
N SER A 547 -13.59 9.25 6.28
CA SER A 547 -13.38 9.11 4.84
C SER A 547 -14.47 9.79 4.03
N GLY A 548 -14.09 10.68 3.12
CA GLY A 548 -15.04 11.28 2.17
C GLY A 548 -15.98 12.31 2.78
N VAL A 549 -15.62 12.93 3.92
CA VAL A 549 -16.47 13.90 4.64
C VAL A 549 -16.76 15.15 3.79
N PHE A 550 -15.78 15.57 2.99
CA PHE A 550 -15.91 16.60 1.95
C PHE A 550 -15.38 16.08 0.61
N GLU A 551 -15.83 14.88 0.22
CA GLU A 551 -15.50 14.07 -0.97
C GLU A 551 -14.01 13.73 -1.24
N ARG A 552 -13.11 14.71 -1.18
CA ARG A 552 -11.66 14.59 -1.46
C ARG A 552 -10.82 14.54 -0.19
N TRP A 553 -11.44 14.76 0.96
CA TRP A 553 -10.79 14.78 2.27
C TRP A 553 -10.97 13.47 3.03
N TYR A 554 -9.87 12.99 3.58
CA TYR A 554 -9.76 11.77 4.38
C TYR A 554 -8.85 12.05 5.57
N GLY A 555 -9.00 11.32 6.65
CA GLY A 555 -8.11 11.51 7.78
C GLY A 555 -8.52 10.72 9.00
N ASN A 556 -7.78 10.94 10.08
CA ASN A 556 -8.18 10.50 11.40
C ASN A 556 -7.73 11.49 12.46
N VAL A 557 -8.39 11.41 13.62
CA VAL A 557 -7.91 11.98 14.87
C VAL A 557 -7.62 10.83 15.83
N PHE A 558 -6.59 10.96 16.65
CA PHE A 558 -6.14 9.88 17.53
C PHE A 558 -5.71 10.38 18.91
N GLY A 559 -5.78 9.47 19.87
CA GLY A 559 -5.19 9.60 21.19
C GLY A 559 -4.48 8.31 21.58
N ILE A 560 -3.31 8.42 22.21
CA ILE A 560 -2.51 7.29 22.67
C ILE A 560 -1.92 7.58 24.05
N ARG A 561 -1.85 6.53 24.88
CA ARG A 561 -1.16 6.53 26.16
C ARG A 561 -0.24 5.32 26.24
N GLN A 562 1.00 5.54 26.62
CA GLN A 562 2.05 4.53 26.73
C GLN A 562 2.64 4.57 28.14
N THR A 563 3.00 3.41 28.66
CA THR A 563 3.65 3.24 29.96
C THR A 563 4.94 2.45 29.81
N VAL A 564 5.94 2.77 30.64
CA VAL A 564 7.23 2.08 30.71
C VAL A 564 7.54 1.79 32.18
N ASP A 565 7.80 0.54 32.52
CA ASP A 565 8.10 0.09 33.90
C ASP A 565 7.14 0.61 34.99
N GLY A 566 5.87 0.80 34.62
CA GLY A 566 4.81 1.24 35.53
C GLY A 566 4.58 2.76 35.60
N ILE A 567 5.46 3.57 35.00
CA ILE A 567 5.30 5.03 34.89
C ILE A 567 4.82 5.47 33.51
N LEU A 568 4.42 6.74 33.37
CA LEU A 568 3.95 7.31 32.12
C LEU A 568 5.14 7.50 31.14
N ASP A 569 5.07 6.85 29.98
CA ASP A 569 6.08 6.97 28.93
C ASP A 569 5.73 8.12 27.98
N ARG A 570 4.53 8.08 27.41
CA ARG A 570 4.03 9.03 26.41
C ARG A 570 2.52 9.18 26.51
N GLU A 571 2.01 10.39 26.38
CA GLU A 571 0.57 10.64 26.24
C GLU A 571 0.39 11.68 25.14
N ALA A 572 -0.29 11.32 24.05
CA ALA A 572 -0.34 12.17 22.88
C ALA A 572 -1.70 12.14 22.19
N VAL A 573 -2.04 13.28 21.59
CA VAL A 573 -3.17 13.46 20.69
C VAL A 573 -2.68 14.00 19.35
N GLY A 574 -3.37 13.66 18.27
CA GLY A 574 -2.96 14.10 16.95
C GLY A 574 -4.01 13.91 15.87
N ALA A 575 -3.65 14.35 14.68
CA ALA A 575 -4.48 14.23 13.50
C ALA A 575 -3.64 13.93 12.26
N GLU A 576 -4.20 13.12 11.37
CA GLU A 576 -3.70 12.85 10.04
C GLU A 576 -4.75 13.29 9.03
N VAL A 577 -4.38 14.13 8.06
CA VAL A 577 -5.32 14.67 7.06
C VAL A 577 -4.75 14.43 5.67
N ARG A 578 -5.60 14.01 4.74
CA ARG A 578 -5.29 13.68 3.36
C ARG A 578 -6.28 14.38 2.42
N TYR A 579 -5.76 15.05 1.42
CA TYR A 579 -6.52 15.52 0.26
C TYR A 579 -6.10 14.72 -0.97
N LEU A 580 -7.06 14.14 -1.67
CA LEU A 580 -6.83 13.30 -2.85
C LEU A 580 -7.66 13.80 -4.04
N ASP A 581 -6.96 14.19 -5.09
CA ASP A 581 -7.48 14.58 -6.40
C ASP A 581 -6.62 13.92 -7.50
N PRO A 582 -7.11 13.70 -8.74
CA PRO A 582 -6.31 13.05 -9.80
C PRO A 582 -4.97 13.74 -10.08
N GLN A 583 -4.89 15.07 -9.96
CA GLN A 583 -3.66 15.82 -10.22
C GLN A 583 -2.92 16.21 -8.94
N THR A 584 -3.60 16.31 -7.80
CA THR A 584 -3.03 16.82 -6.55
C THR A 584 -3.24 15.87 -5.39
N THR A 585 -2.19 15.60 -4.62
CA THR A 585 -2.31 14.97 -3.31
C THR A 585 -1.62 15.80 -2.26
N MET A 586 -2.23 15.87 -1.08
CA MET A 586 -1.63 16.49 0.10
C MET A 586 -1.86 15.60 1.31
N TYR A 587 -0.88 15.57 2.20
CA TYR A 587 -0.89 14.84 3.44
C TYR A 587 -0.31 15.69 4.56
N ALA A 588 -1.02 15.79 5.68
CA ALA A 588 -0.58 16.52 6.86
C ALA A 588 -0.68 15.65 8.11
N VAL A 589 0.27 15.84 9.03
CA VAL A 589 0.29 15.19 10.35
C VAL A 589 0.59 16.21 11.41
N VAL A 590 -0.10 16.09 12.54
CA VAL A 590 0.27 16.73 13.79
C VAL A 590 0.20 15.71 14.92
N ASP A 591 1.20 15.70 15.79
CA ASP A 591 1.32 14.83 16.96
C ASP A 591 1.81 15.68 18.13
N TYR A 592 0.97 15.85 19.15
CA TYR A 592 1.25 16.67 20.32
C TYR A 592 1.22 15.81 21.58
N ASP A 593 2.32 15.83 22.34
CA ASP A 593 2.41 15.17 23.62
C ASP A 593 1.82 16.04 24.72
N THR A 594 0.72 15.59 25.33
CA THR A 594 0.00 16.30 26.40
C THR A 594 0.76 16.24 27.72
N SER A 595 1.57 15.20 27.93
CA SER A 595 2.33 14.98 29.16
C SER A 595 3.60 15.84 29.20
N PHE A 596 4.35 15.88 28.11
CA PHE A 596 5.55 16.71 27.95
C PHE A 596 5.26 18.15 27.50
N LYS A 597 4.00 18.44 27.14
CA LYS A 597 3.54 19.72 26.57
C LYS A 597 4.38 20.13 25.35
N ALA A 598 4.67 19.18 24.48
CA ALA A 598 5.61 19.35 23.39
C ALA A 598 5.09 18.74 22.09
N LEU A 599 5.36 19.43 20.98
CA LEU A 599 5.10 18.89 19.66
C LEU A 599 6.08 17.75 19.35
N ASN A 600 5.56 16.56 19.08
CA ASN A 600 6.34 15.41 18.62
C ASN A 600 6.60 15.50 17.13
N ALA A 601 5.58 15.81 16.33
CA ALA A 601 5.72 15.93 14.89
C ALA A 601 4.71 16.93 14.31
N ALA A 602 5.16 17.69 13.32
CA ALA A 602 4.31 18.36 12.34
C ALA A 602 4.91 18.14 10.95
N SER A 603 4.09 17.67 10.02
CA SER A 603 4.54 17.33 8.67
C SER A 603 3.48 17.71 7.64
N LEU A 604 3.95 18.17 6.50
CA LEU A 604 3.17 18.42 5.30
C LEU A 604 3.92 17.81 4.12
N GLN A 605 3.25 16.96 3.35
CA GLN A 605 3.77 16.41 2.10
C GLN A 605 2.74 16.61 1.01
N GLY A 606 3.19 16.94 -0.19
CA GLY A 606 2.29 17.11 -1.32
C GLY A 606 2.94 16.69 -2.63
N SER A 607 2.10 16.34 -3.60
CA SER A 607 2.50 16.14 -4.98
C SER A 607 1.45 16.72 -5.92
N TRP A 608 1.91 17.33 -7.01
CA TRP A 608 1.09 17.82 -8.09
C TRP A 608 1.64 17.31 -9.42
N THR A 609 0.78 16.83 -10.31
CA THR A 609 1.16 16.40 -11.66
C THR A 609 0.30 17.10 -12.71
N SER A 610 0.95 17.77 -13.67
CA SER A 610 0.31 18.44 -14.79
C SER A 610 -0.16 17.44 -15.86
N ALA A 611 -1.04 17.89 -16.77
CA ALA A 611 -1.43 17.10 -17.95
C ALA A 611 -0.22 16.74 -18.85
N GLY A 612 0.78 17.62 -18.89
CA GLY A 612 2.06 17.39 -19.59
C GLY A 612 3.03 16.46 -18.85
N ARG A 613 2.58 15.77 -17.80
CA ARG A 613 3.36 14.85 -16.95
C ARG A 613 4.53 15.52 -16.20
N THR A 614 4.51 16.84 -16.07
CA THR A 614 5.39 17.54 -15.13
C THR A 614 4.90 17.27 -13.71
N SER A 615 5.77 16.77 -12.84
CA SER A 615 5.46 16.50 -11.43
C SER A 615 6.25 17.42 -10.50
N VAL A 616 5.58 17.94 -9.49
CA VAL A 616 6.14 18.75 -8.41
C VAL A 616 5.88 18.03 -7.09
N ASN A 617 6.91 17.85 -6.27
CA ASN A 617 6.83 17.20 -4.97
C ASN A 617 7.30 18.16 -3.88
N LEU A 618 6.55 18.25 -2.79
CA LEU A 618 6.82 19.08 -1.63
C LEU A 618 6.89 18.21 -0.37
N LEU A 619 7.85 18.49 0.50
CA LEU A 619 7.87 18.02 1.88
C LEU A 619 8.28 19.19 2.80
N TRP A 620 7.58 19.30 3.91
CA TRP A 620 8.08 19.93 5.12
C TRP A 620 7.81 18.99 6.29
N ASP A 621 8.80 18.78 7.13
CA ASP A 621 8.65 17.95 8.31
C ASP A 621 9.53 18.46 9.43
N ARG A 622 8.92 18.64 10.60
CA ARG A 622 9.60 19.01 11.84
C ARG A 622 9.15 18.05 12.92
N ARG A 623 10.08 17.27 13.46
CA ARG A 623 9.75 16.26 14.46
C ARG A 623 10.87 16.01 15.46
N ARG A 624 10.51 15.43 16.58
CA ARG A 624 11.44 14.80 17.51
C ARG A 624 11.88 13.45 16.94
N ALA A 625 13.18 13.19 16.97
CA ALA A 625 13.77 11.96 16.48
C ALA A 625 14.75 11.42 17.54
N PRO A 626 14.39 10.38 18.30
CA PRO A 626 13.12 9.62 18.25
C PRO A 626 11.91 10.41 18.78
N THR A 627 10.69 9.86 18.63
CA THR A 627 9.47 10.41 19.26
C THR A 627 9.70 10.60 20.75
N LEU A 628 9.19 11.68 21.35
CA LEU A 628 9.41 11.93 22.77
C LEU A 628 8.67 10.89 23.63
N GLY A 629 9.40 10.33 24.58
CA GLY A 629 8.89 9.47 25.63
C GLY A 629 9.90 9.39 26.77
N THR A 630 9.44 9.07 27.98
CA THR A 630 10.30 8.87 29.16
C THR A 630 11.38 7.83 28.90
N LEU A 631 11.09 6.81 28.08
CA LEU A 631 12.04 5.79 27.66
C LEU A 631 13.32 6.39 27.05
N ASN A 632 13.23 7.53 26.36
CA ASN A 632 14.41 8.12 25.70
C ASN A 632 15.54 8.41 26.69
N ALA A 633 15.23 8.57 27.99
CA ALA A 633 16.19 8.79 29.06
C ALA A 633 17.28 7.71 29.14
N VAL A 634 17.02 6.46 28.70
CA VAL A 634 18.04 5.40 28.72
C VAL A 634 19.09 5.56 27.62
N PHE A 635 18.87 6.43 26.63
CA PHE A 635 19.86 6.63 25.58
C PHE A 635 21.10 7.35 26.13
N GLY A 636 22.27 6.74 25.90
CA GLY A 636 23.51 7.22 26.49
C GLY A 636 23.62 6.96 28.00
N GLN A 637 22.84 6.04 28.55
CA GLN A 637 22.97 5.61 29.95
C GLN A 637 23.74 4.29 30.05
N PRO A 638 24.36 4.00 31.21
CA PRO A 638 24.99 2.71 31.47
C PRO A 638 23.98 1.55 31.60
N THR A 639 22.70 1.87 31.78
CA THR A 639 21.59 0.91 31.85
C THR A 639 20.62 1.15 30.69
N THR A 640 19.95 0.09 30.26
CA THR A 640 18.84 0.15 29.30
C THR A 640 17.47 -0.02 30.00
N SER A 641 17.44 0.09 31.33
CA SER A 641 16.25 -0.06 32.16
C SER A 641 15.80 1.26 32.80
N ILE A 642 14.55 1.65 32.58
CA ILE A 642 13.93 2.77 33.29
C ILE A 642 13.81 2.47 34.78
N ARG A 643 13.54 1.21 35.15
CA ARG A 643 13.53 0.78 36.54
C ARG A 643 14.86 1.04 37.27
N ASP A 644 15.99 0.80 36.61
CA ASP A 644 17.30 1.06 37.20
C ASP A 644 17.55 2.56 37.36
N LEU A 645 17.12 3.37 36.38
CA LEU A 645 17.20 4.84 36.51
C LEU A 645 16.33 5.35 37.66
N LEU A 646 15.14 4.78 37.87
CA LEU A 646 14.25 5.12 38.99
C LEU A 646 14.86 4.78 40.36
N ALA A 647 15.90 3.94 40.43
CA ALA A 647 16.60 3.66 41.68
C ALA A 647 17.50 4.83 42.13
N THR A 648 17.87 5.74 41.22
CA THR A 648 18.82 6.83 41.48
C THR A 648 18.31 8.21 41.08
N MET A 649 17.25 8.29 40.26
CA MET A 649 16.63 9.52 39.76
C MET A 649 15.13 9.50 40.02
N SER A 650 14.55 10.67 40.27
CA SER A 650 13.09 10.85 40.28
C SER A 650 12.49 10.76 38.88
N GLU A 651 11.19 10.48 38.79
CA GLU A 651 10.48 10.47 37.50
C GLU A 651 10.63 11.80 36.74
N ASP A 652 10.56 12.93 37.43
CA ASP A 652 10.71 14.25 36.81
C ASP A 652 12.12 14.48 36.23
N GLU A 653 13.16 14.03 36.91
CA GLU A 653 14.54 14.10 36.42
C GLU A 653 14.74 13.22 35.17
N ILE A 654 14.19 12.01 35.18
CA ILE A 654 14.24 11.09 34.02
C ILE A 654 13.50 11.71 32.83
N ARG A 655 12.32 12.30 33.05
CA ARG A 655 11.54 12.95 31.99
C ARG A 655 12.26 14.18 31.44
N GLN A 656 12.86 14.98 32.30
CA GLN A 656 13.64 16.14 31.87
C GLN A 656 14.89 15.71 31.08
N LEU A 657 15.55 14.63 31.49
CA LEU A 657 16.65 14.03 30.75
C LEU A 657 16.20 13.58 29.36
N ALA A 658 15.14 12.78 29.27
CA ALA A 658 14.55 12.34 28.01
C ALA A 658 14.28 13.51 27.05
N LYS A 659 13.69 14.60 27.55
CA LYS A 659 13.41 15.82 26.75
C LYS A 659 14.68 16.50 26.26
N THR A 660 15.75 16.49 27.06
CA THR A 660 17.03 17.15 26.79
C THR A 660 17.84 16.39 25.74
N ILE A 661 17.82 15.06 25.77
CA ILE A 661 18.57 14.21 24.82
C ILE A 661 17.76 13.81 23.57
N THR A 662 16.52 14.28 23.45
CA THR A 662 15.70 14.06 22.25
C THR A 662 15.84 15.23 21.29
N ALA A 663 16.61 15.05 20.22
CA ALA A 663 16.81 16.06 19.19
C ALA A 663 15.53 16.38 18.40
N VAL A 664 15.46 17.61 17.89
CA VAL A 664 14.46 18.03 16.89
C VAL A 664 15.12 18.04 15.51
N ALA A 665 14.58 17.25 14.59
CA ALA A 665 14.95 17.25 13.19
C ALA A 665 13.94 18.07 12.39
N THR A 666 14.43 18.88 11.46
CA THR A 666 13.64 19.60 10.46
C THR A 666 14.17 19.24 9.08
N GLN A 667 13.27 18.90 8.17
CA GLN A 667 13.58 18.62 6.78
C GLN A 667 12.58 19.32 5.85
N GLY A 668 13.08 19.74 4.70
CA GLY A 668 12.29 20.30 3.62
C GLY A 668 12.74 19.74 2.28
N LEU A 669 11.81 19.57 1.35
CA LEU A 669 12.13 19.20 -0.03
C LEU A 669 11.15 19.89 -0.98
N VAL A 670 11.68 20.44 -2.07
CA VAL A 670 10.91 20.79 -3.27
C VAL A 670 11.61 20.14 -4.44
N GLY A 671 10.88 19.30 -5.18
CA GLY A 671 11.39 18.60 -6.36
C GLY A 671 10.48 18.81 -7.55
N LEU A 672 11.08 18.92 -8.73
CA LEU A 672 10.43 19.02 -10.03
C LEU A 672 10.96 17.88 -10.91
N THR A 673 10.09 17.25 -11.69
CA THR A 673 10.48 16.35 -12.78
C THR A 673 9.57 16.57 -13.97
N THR A 674 10.14 16.75 -15.16
CA THR A 674 9.39 17.01 -16.39
C THR A 674 9.92 16.15 -17.54
N PRO A 675 9.05 15.56 -18.38
CA PRO A 675 9.50 15.03 -19.64
C PRO A 675 9.99 16.17 -20.54
N LEU A 676 11.09 15.93 -21.24
CA LEU A 676 11.60 16.82 -22.29
C LEU A 676 11.16 16.33 -23.67
N ASN A 677 11.14 15.00 -23.85
CA ASN A 677 10.66 14.30 -25.04
C ASN A 677 10.28 12.86 -24.67
N GLU A 678 10.07 11.99 -25.67
CA GLU A 678 9.67 10.59 -25.48
C GLU A 678 10.71 9.74 -24.74
N HIS A 679 12.00 10.13 -24.79
CA HIS A 679 13.11 9.38 -24.20
C HIS A 679 13.70 10.02 -22.96
N TRP A 680 13.66 11.35 -22.86
CA TRP A 680 14.36 12.09 -21.83
C TRP A 680 13.42 12.79 -20.86
N GLN A 681 13.73 12.65 -19.57
CA GLN A 681 13.15 13.44 -18.50
C GLN A 681 14.25 14.17 -17.75
N PHE A 682 13.92 15.36 -17.28
CA PHE A 682 14.79 16.18 -16.45
C PHE A 682 14.16 16.36 -15.08
N GLY A 683 14.99 16.37 -14.04
CA GLY A 683 14.52 16.75 -12.71
C GLY A 683 15.53 17.60 -11.95
N ALA A 684 14.99 18.35 -11.01
CA ALA A 684 15.75 19.17 -10.10
C ALA A 684 15.08 19.11 -8.73
N ASP A 685 15.87 19.05 -7.65
CA ASP A 685 15.33 19.20 -6.31
C ASP A 685 16.26 19.98 -5.39
N ALA A 686 15.65 20.66 -4.42
CA ALA A 686 16.32 21.34 -3.33
C ALA A 686 15.81 20.73 -2.01
N ARG A 687 16.74 20.43 -1.12
CA ARG A 687 16.45 19.81 0.17
C ARG A 687 17.17 20.54 1.30
N LEU A 688 16.47 20.72 2.39
CA LEU A 688 16.99 21.24 3.65
C LEU A 688 16.97 20.13 4.70
N VAL A 689 18.05 19.98 5.45
CA VAL A 689 18.11 19.17 6.67
C VAL A 689 18.73 20.00 7.78
N LYS A 690 18.12 19.95 8.97
CA LYS A 690 18.61 20.58 10.19
C LYS A 690 18.31 19.68 11.38
N VAL A 691 19.33 19.38 12.17
CA VAL A 691 19.20 18.64 13.44
C VAL A 691 19.63 19.56 14.58
N GLY A 692 18.82 19.60 15.64
CA GLY A 692 19.10 20.36 16.85
C GLY A 692 20.33 19.84 17.61
N ALA A 693 20.90 20.69 18.45
CA ALA A 693 22.02 20.32 19.31
C ALA A 693 21.63 19.22 20.29
N LEU A 694 22.60 18.42 20.69
CA LEU A 694 22.50 17.47 21.79
C LEU A 694 23.52 17.83 22.87
N PRO A 695 23.17 17.66 24.15
CA PRO A 695 24.06 17.95 25.26
C PRO A 695 25.19 16.92 25.35
N GLU A 696 26.18 17.24 26.18
CA GLU A 696 27.15 16.24 26.65
C GLU A 696 26.43 15.19 27.50
N VAL A 697 26.80 13.91 27.34
CA VAL A 697 26.26 12.80 28.12
C VAL A 697 27.39 11.89 28.58
N VAL A 698 27.29 11.31 29.78
CA VAL A 698 28.30 10.39 30.32
C VAL A 698 27.76 8.97 30.25
N VAL A 699 28.40 8.12 29.45
CA VAL A 699 28.01 6.71 29.24
C VAL A 699 29.13 5.82 29.78
N ASN A 700 28.86 4.97 30.77
CA ASN A 700 29.88 4.05 31.34
C ASN A 700 31.20 4.75 31.76
N GLY A 701 31.11 5.98 32.29
CA GLY A 701 32.28 6.79 32.65
C GLY A 701 33.01 7.45 31.48
N VAL A 702 32.48 7.33 30.25
CA VAL A 702 33.00 8.00 29.05
C VAL A 702 32.11 9.20 28.73
N THR A 703 32.69 10.39 28.76
CA THR A 703 32.03 11.62 28.36
C THR A 703 31.91 11.68 26.84
N MET A 704 30.67 11.58 26.33
CA MET A 704 30.35 11.89 24.95
C MET A 704 30.15 13.40 24.82
N PRO A 705 30.98 14.12 24.04
CA PRO A 705 30.93 15.56 23.96
C PRO A 705 29.60 16.03 23.37
N ALA A 706 29.15 17.21 23.80
CA ALA A 706 27.98 17.87 23.23
C ALA A 706 28.08 17.95 21.70
N GLN A 707 26.98 17.63 21.02
CA GLN A 707 26.89 17.74 19.58
C GLN A 707 26.22 19.07 19.22
N PRO A 708 26.93 20.00 18.56
CA PRO A 708 26.32 21.25 18.13
C PRO A 708 25.21 20.96 17.11
N ALA A 709 24.28 21.91 16.97
CA ALA A 709 23.27 21.82 15.90
C ALA A 709 23.98 21.79 14.54
N THR A 710 23.48 20.99 13.60
CA THR A 710 24.07 20.89 12.25
C THR A 710 23.99 22.20 11.46
N GLY A 711 23.15 23.14 11.92
CA GLY A 711 22.69 24.27 11.11
C GLY A 711 21.90 23.79 9.89
N ASN A 712 21.75 24.67 8.90
CA ASN A 712 21.05 24.35 7.67
C ASN A 712 22.02 23.64 6.71
N VAL A 713 21.81 22.35 6.49
CA VAL A 713 22.46 21.60 5.41
C VAL A 713 21.51 21.61 4.22
N ILE A 714 21.91 22.26 3.13
CA ILE A 714 21.11 22.40 1.93
C ILE A 714 21.76 21.59 0.82
N SER A 715 20.97 20.75 0.14
CA SER A 715 21.42 20.02 -1.04
C SER A 715 20.60 20.37 -2.27
N TYR A 716 21.28 20.53 -3.40
CA TYR A 716 20.68 20.72 -4.71
C TYR A 716 21.04 19.55 -5.59
N SER A 717 20.05 18.92 -6.22
CA SER A 717 20.29 17.86 -7.22
C SER A 717 19.71 18.22 -8.57
N LEU A 718 20.46 17.86 -9.62
CA LEU A 718 20.02 17.85 -11.00
C LEU A 718 20.13 16.43 -11.52
N GLN A 719 19.13 15.98 -12.28
CA GLN A 719 19.11 14.64 -12.84
C GLN A 719 18.62 14.65 -14.28
N SER A 720 19.22 13.77 -15.08
CA SER A 720 18.70 13.41 -16.40
C SER A 720 18.40 11.91 -16.43
N ILE A 721 17.26 11.57 -17.01
CA ILE A 721 16.72 10.23 -17.05
C ILE A 721 16.44 9.92 -18.51
N GLY A 722 17.27 9.07 -19.10
CA GLY A 722 17.05 8.56 -20.44
C GLY A 722 16.40 7.18 -20.36
N SER A 723 15.33 6.97 -21.13
CA SER A 723 14.65 5.69 -21.25
C SER A 723 14.67 5.26 -22.71
N ASN A 724 14.86 3.97 -22.92
CA ASN A 724 14.92 3.34 -24.23
C ASN A 724 15.98 3.99 -25.14
N LEU A 725 17.18 4.23 -24.62
CA LEU A 725 18.23 4.93 -25.36
C LEU A 725 18.91 4.02 -26.38
N TYR A 726 19.04 2.74 -26.08
CA TYR A 726 19.71 1.77 -26.95
C TYR A 726 19.04 0.38 -26.98
N SER A 727 18.01 0.18 -26.17
CA SER A 727 17.14 -1.01 -26.18
C SER A 727 15.71 -0.60 -25.83
N SER A 728 14.72 -1.48 -26.00
CA SER A 728 13.35 -1.20 -25.54
C SER A 728 13.15 -1.34 -24.03
N ARG A 729 14.19 -1.74 -23.28
CA ARG A 729 14.14 -2.06 -21.85
C ARG A 729 15.36 -1.53 -21.09
N ASP A 730 15.88 -0.37 -21.49
CA ASP A 730 16.94 0.33 -20.75
C ASP A 730 16.46 1.64 -20.11
N SER A 731 17.06 1.95 -18.97
CA SER A 731 16.93 3.23 -18.29
C SER A 731 18.28 3.66 -17.75
N SER A 732 18.68 4.89 -18.05
CA SER A 732 19.95 5.49 -17.65
C SER A 732 19.67 6.76 -16.87
N VAL A 733 20.19 6.84 -15.64
CA VAL A 733 20.00 7.96 -14.72
C VAL A 733 21.34 8.58 -14.37
N PHE A 734 21.50 9.85 -14.73
CA PHE A 734 22.63 10.67 -14.32
C PHE A 734 22.16 11.63 -13.24
N THR A 735 22.97 11.83 -12.20
CA THR A 735 22.66 12.79 -11.14
C THR A 735 23.91 13.53 -10.72
N VAL A 736 23.76 14.84 -10.57
CA VAL A 736 24.72 15.74 -9.92
C VAL A 736 24.06 16.24 -8.66
N MET A 737 24.74 16.16 -7.52
CA MET A 737 24.26 16.71 -6.26
C MET A 737 25.35 17.57 -5.63
N LEU A 738 24.97 18.75 -5.17
CA LEU A 738 25.80 19.67 -4.40
C LEU A 738 25.21 19.78 -3.01
N VAL A 739 26.04 19.77 -1.97
CA VAL A 739 25.63 19.94 -0.58
C VAL A 739 26.44 21.07 0.02
N ASN A 740 25.75 22.02 0.64
CA ASN A 740 26.35 23.10 1.40
C ASN A 740 25.86 23.08 2.85
N GLY A 741 26.78 23.17 3.79
CA GLY A 741 26.46 23.17 5.21
C GLY A 741 27.58 23.78 6.06
N PRO A 742 27.28 24.16 7.32
CA PRO A 742 28.27 24.79 8.20
C PRO A 742 29.49 23.91 8.51
N THR A 743 29.31 22.59 8.51
CA THR A 743 30.35 21.63 8.91
C THR A 743 31.07 21.01 7.71
N TYR A 744 30.48 21.04 6.51
CA TYR A 744 31.09 20.53 5.28
C TYR A 744 30.37 21.02 4.03
N ASP A 745 31.11 21.03 2.93
CA ASP A 745 30.58 21.10 1.57
C ASP A 745 30.93 19.81 0.82
N SER A 746 30.06 19.36 -0.07
CA SER A 746 30.33 18.18 -0.90
C SER A 746 29.65 18.22 -2.26
N TRP A 747 30.15 17.41 -3.18
CA TRP A 747 29.48 17.12 -4.43
C TRP A 747 29.53 15.63 -4.76
N LEU A 748 28.51 15.18 -5.47
CA LEU A 748 28.31 13.78 -5.84
C LEU A 748 27.90 13.71 -7.31
N LEU A 749 28.56 12.84 -8.06
CA LEU A 749 28.13 12.40 -9.37
C LEU A 749 27.70 10.95 -9.28
N THR A 750 26.54 10.62 -9.84
CA THR A 750 26.10 9.23 -9.96
C THR A 750 25.63 8.92 -11.37
N TYR A 751 25.98 7.74 -11.84
CA TYR A 751 25.41 7.10 -13.01
C TYR A 751 24.82 5.75 -12.59
N ASN A 752 23.56 5.51 -12.93
CA ASN A 752 22.92 4.21 -12.74
C ASN A 752 22.28 3.81 -14.07
N ASN A 753 22.48 2.57 -14.49
CA ASN A 753 21.79 2.01 -15.63
C ASN A 753 21.09 0.72 -15.23
N VAL A 754 19.94 0.47 -15.85
CA VAL A 754 19.26 -0.81 -15.83
C VAL A 754 19.00 -1.19 -17.27
N THR A 755 19.41 -2.38 -17.67
CA THR A 755 19.15 -2.90 -19.01
C THR A 755 18.65 -4.32 -18.92
N GLY A 756 17.47 -4.57 -19.49
CA GLY A 756 17.00 -5.93 -19.75
C GLY A 756 17.72 -6.52 -20.96
N LEU A 757 18.69 -7.40 -20.74
CA LEU A 757 19.34 -8.17 -21.81
C LEU A 757 18.61 -9.50 -21.96
N PHE A 758 18.17 -9.84 -23.17
CA PHE A 758 17.30 -11.01 -23.39
C PHE A 758 16.00 -10.92 -22.53
N GLU A 759 15.05 -11.84 -22.68
CA GLU A 759 13.78 -11.71 -21.96
C GLU A 759 13.88 -11.91 -20.43
N ARG A 760 14.97 -12.53 -19.95
CA ARG A 760 15.11 -13.05 -18.58
C ARG A 760 16.31 -12.54 -17.79
N TRP A 761 17.20 -11.74 -18.37
CA TRP A 761 18.35 -11.17 -17.67
C TRP A 761 18.19 -9.66 -17.48
N SER A 762 18.72 -9.17 -16.36
CA SER A 762 18.87 -7.74 -16.12
C SER A 762 20.30 -7.45 -15.67
N PHE A 763 20.89 -6.44 -16.30
CA PHE A 763 22.23 -5.96 -16.05
C PHE A 763 22.15 -4.50 -15.56
N GLU A 764 22.72 -4.24 -14.40
CA GLU A 764 22.60 -2.94 -13.73
C GLU A 764 23.96 -2.43 -13.24
N PRO A 765 24.74 -1.76 -14.11
CA PRO A 765 25.97 -1.12 -13.70
C PRO A 765 25.66 0.22 -13.02
N SER A 766 26.45 0.57 -12.00
CA SER A 766 26.42 1.89 -11.39
C SER A 766 27.81 2.42 -11.11
N LEU A 767 27.95 3.74 -11.12
CA LEU A 767 29.17 4.43 -10.74
C LEU A 767 28.83 5.65 -9.90
N ARG A 768 29.52 5.80 -8.78
CA ARG A 768 29.41 6.99 -7.93
C ARG A 768 30.78 7.60 -7.70
N TYR A 769 30.83 8.93 -7.74
CA TYR A 769 32.01 9.70 -7.38
C TYR A 769 31.60 10.81 -6.40
N TYR A 770 32.13 10.74 -5.19
CA TYR A 770 31.82 11.64 -4.09
C TYR A 770 33.08 12.41 -3.67
N HIS A 771 32.92 13.71 -3.40
CA HIS A 771 33.98 14.54 -2.87
C HIS A 771 33.43 15.45 -1.78
N GLN A 772 34.10 15.50 -0.62
CA GLN A 772 33.74 16.32 0.53
C GLN A 772 34.95 17.11 1.02
N ARG A 773 34.68 18.31 1.53
CA ARG A 773 35.62 19.10 2.35
C ARG A 773 34.90 19.54 3.61
N ASP A 774 35.46 19.24 4.78
CA ASP A 774 34.90 19.68 6.05
C ASP A 774 35.47 21.02 6.53
N ALA A 775 34.88 21.56 7.61
CA ALA A 775 35.29 22.82 8.22
C ALA A 775 36.70 22.81 8.83
N THR A 776 37.32 21.63 8.99
CA THR A 776 38.69 21.44 9.49
C THR A 776 39.71 21.17 8.37
N ASP A 777 39.31 21.39 7.12
CA ASP A 777 40.09 21.14 5.89
C ASP A 777 40.44 19.67 5.64
N VAL A 778 39.69 18.74 6.23
CA VAL A 778 39.76 17.32 5.86
C VAL A 778 39.02 17.13 4.54
N LYS A 779 39.69 16.51 3.57
CA LYS A 779 39.19 16.24 2.22
C LYS A 779 38.97 14.75 2.04
N LEU A 780 37.79 14.36 1.59
CA LEU A 780 37.45 12.98 1.29
C LEU A 780 37.07 12.87 -0.18
N ALA A 781 37.68 11.93 -0.90
CA ALA A 781 37.28 11.55 -2.25
C ALA A 781 36.96 10.06 -2.29
N ARG A 782 35.85 9.68 -2.90
CA ARG A 782 35.37 8.29 -2.94
C ARG A 782 34.85 7.94 -4.33
N VAL A 783 35.29 6.81 -4.85
CA VAL A 783 34.77 6.20 -6.09
C VAL A 783 34.19 4.83 -5.78
N SER A 784 32.99 4.59 -6.29
CA SER A 784 32.21 3.39 -5.97
C SER A 784 31.55 2.80 -7.22
N PRO A 785 32.28 2.04 -8.07
CA PRO A 785 31.65 1.24 -9.11
C PRO A 785 30.91 0.05 -8.49
N SER A 786 29.72 -0.24 -9.01
CA SER A 786 28.97 -1.44 -8.65
C SER A 786 28.35 -2.10 -9.87
N LEU A 787 28.02 -3.37 -9.72
CA LEU A 787 27.33 -4.15 -10.72
C LEU A 787 26.32 -5.06 -10.04
N ARG A 788 25.08 -5.01 -10.52
CA ARG A 788 24.09 -6.04 -10.26
C ARG A 788 23.74 -6.83 -11.51
N LEU A 789 23.59 -8.13 -11.33
CA LEU A 789 23.11 -9.08 -12.31
C LEU A 789 21.91 -9.82 -11.73
N SER A 790 20.82 -9.90 -12.48
CA SER A 790 19.63 -10.68 -12.10
C SER A 790 19.22 -11.61 -13.23
N TRP A 791 18.89 -12.85 -12.89
CA TRP A 791 18.40 -13.86 -13.82
C TRP A 791 17.07 -14.43 -13.32
N ARG A 792 16.06 -14.48 -14.20
CA ARG A 792 14.74 -15.04 -13.90
C ARG A 792 14.50 -16.34 -14.68
N PRO A 793 14.97 -17.50 -14.19
CA PRO A 793 14.79 -18.77 -14.90
C PRO A 793 13.31 -19.11 -15.14
N THR A 794 12.46 -18.78 -14.17
CA THR A 794 11.00 -18.95 -14.24
C THR A 794 10.30 -17.65 -13.79
N GLN A 795 8.97 -17.60 -13.90
CA GLN A 795 8.18 -16.50 -13.32
C GLN A 795 8.16 -16.52 -11.78
N ALA A 796 8.57 -17.63 -11.16
CA ALA A 796 8.55 -17.87 -9.72
C ALA A 796 9.96 -17.93 -9.09
N SER A 797 11.01 -17.64 -9.86
CA SER A 797 12.38 -17.70 -9.36
C SER A 797 13.25 -16.57 -9.88
N VAL A 798 14.12 -16.06 -9.00
CA VAL A 798 15.12 -15.05 -9.32
C VAL A 798 16.44 -15.46 -8.68
N LEU A 799 17.53 -15.35 -9.43
CA LEU A 799 18.90 -15.39 -8.91
C LEU A 799 19.53 -14.03 -9.08
N GLU A 800 20.25 -13.58 -8.06
CA GLU A 800 20.82 -12.24 -8.01
C GLU A 800 22.25 -12.26 -7.50
N LEU A 801 23.05 -11.39 -8.10
CA LEU A 801 24.43 -11.12 -7.75
C LEU A 801 24.61 -9.60 -7.69
N ASP A 802 25.16 -9.09 -6.61
CA ASP A 802 25.53 -7.68 -6.45
C ASP A 802 26.98 -7.60 -5.98
N TYR A 803 27.76 -6.77 -6.65
CA TYR A 803 29.14 -6.49 -6.29
C TYR A 803 29.38 -4.97 -6.26
N LEU A 804 30.00 -4.51 -5.18
CA LEU A 804 30.40 -3.13 -4.97
C LEU A 804 31.87 -3.09 -4.58
N LEU A 805 32.63 -2.24 -5.28
CA LEU A 805 33.96 -1.82 -4.87
C LEU A 805 33.86 -0.36 -4.44
N GLU A 806 34.32 -0.03 -3.24
CA GLU A 806 34.45 1.35 -2.78
C GLU A 806 35.91 1.65 -2.49
N ARG A 807 36.43 2.72 -3.07
CA ARG A 807 37.75 3.26 -2.72
C ARG A 807 37.60 4.67 -2.23
N THR A 808 37.96 4.90 -0.97
CA THR A 808 37.91 6.19 -0.29
C THR A 808 39.34 6.64 0.02
N ARG A 809 39.64 7.92 -0.21
CA ARG A 809 40.87 8.57 0.21
C ARG A 809 40.52 9.76 1.08
N THR A 810 40.99 9.78 2.32
CA THR A 810 40.86 10.93 3.22
C THR A 810 42.22 11.59 3.38
N THR A 811 42.26 12.91 3.23
CA THR A 811 43.46 13.72 3.44
C THR A 811 43.16 14.77 4.49
N ALA A 812 43.93 14.77 5.57
CA ALA A 812 43.93 15.80 6.60
C ALA A 812 45.32 16.46 6.66
N PRO A 813 45.50 17.58 7.38
CA PRO A 813 46.77 18.31 7.39
C PRO A 813 48.00 17.49 7.76
N THR A 814 47.85 16.46 8.61
CA THR A 814 48.98 15.66 9.14
C THR A 814 48.85 14.16 8.86
N MET A 815 47.79 13.73 8.19
CA MET A 815 47.55 12.31 7.91
C MET A 815 46.80 12.13 6.59
N SER A 816 47.04 11.00 5.93
CA SER A 816 46.19 10.55 4.83
C SER A 816 45.90 9.08 4.98
N ASP A 817 44.67 8.67 4.69
CA ASP A 817 44.27 7.28 4.63
C ASP A 817 43.77 6.91 3.23
N THR A 818 43.82 5.62 2.93
CA THR A 818 43.11 5.04 1.79
C THR A 818 42.40 3.79 2.26
N THR A 819 41.07 3.79 2.13
CA THR A 819 40.22 2.65 2.46
C THR A 819 39.72 2.02 1.17
N THR A 820 39.88 0.71 1.04
CA THR A 820 39.28 -0.08 -0.04
C THR A 820 38.35 -1.11 0.56
N ARG A 821 37.09 -1.11 0.12
CA ARG A 821 36.05 -2.02 0.57
C ARG A 821 35.46 -2.78 -0.60
N HIS A 822 35.39 -4.10 -0.45
CA HIS A 822 34.67 -4.99 -1.34
C HIS A 822 33.40 -5.45 -0.64
N PHE A 823 32.28 -5.40 -1.33
CA PHE A 823 31.01 -5.97 -0.89
C PHE A 823 30.47 -6.87 -2.00
N LEU A 824 29.93 -8.02 -1.58
CA LEU A 824 29.33 -9.02 -2.43
C LEU A 824 28.02 -9.48 -1.77
N SER A 825 26.98 -9.61 -2.57
CA SER A 825 25.83 -10.43 -2.21
C SER A 825 25.48 -11.39 -3.35
N ILE A 826 25.08 -12.61 -2.98
CA ILE A 826 24.58 -13.61 -3.91
C ILE A 826 23.43 -14.35 -3.25
N GLY A 827 22.36 -14.58 -3.99
CA GLY A 827 21.21 -15.26 -3.44
C GLY A 827 20.17 -15.62 -4.47
N TYR A 828 19.10 -16.20 -3.97
CA TYR A 828 17.95 -16.56 -4.76
C TYR A 828 16.65 -16.26 -4.02
N ARG A 829 15.59 -16.13 -4.80
CA ARG A 829 14.22 -15.97 -4.33
C ARG A 829 13.29 -16.92 -5.06
N LEU A 830 12.37 -17.49 -4.31
CA LEU A 830 11.30 -18.37 -4.78
C LEU A 830 9.95 -17.76 -4.39
N ASP A 831 9.05 -17.63 -5.35
CA ASP A 831 7.70 -17.09 -5.18
C ASP A 831 6.68 -18.24 -5.30
N LEU A 832 5.62 -18.21 -4.47
CA LEU A 832 4.50 -19.17 -4.45
C LEU A 832 3.25 -18.64 -5.14
#